data_AF-A0A8S4G9P8-F1
#
_entry.id   AF-A0A8S4G9P8-F1
#
_cell.length_a   1.000
_cell.length_b   1.000
_cell.length_c   1.000
_cell.angle_alpha   90.00
_cell.angle_beta   90.00
_cell.angle_gamma   90.00
#
_symmetry.space_group_name_H-M   'P 1'
#
loop_
_entity.id
_entity.type
_entity.pdbx_description
1 polymer ?
#
loop_
_entity_poly.entity_id
_entity_poly.type
_entity_poly.pdbx_seq_one_letter_code
_entity_poly.pdbx_strand_id
1 'polypeptide(L)'
;MAVSASDIEDFMSGPLVSWLKSCHPNPQCITEYSSLFDGDIIHQAYLQIDPEPSFHITKLDGLEDQALLLGRVKNFDAIVKNVQALYEEELGMTLLVVPECVSLGRAPESHAGLEHMRLLLLLLLGAAVHCPNKELFITRIKELDVDLQHAIVECIKQVTDTQTVALPAEAAESPAVFQHMRRLARERDLYLRRWAALVAGGDAGGAGARGGTRPPPPTRSISRWSSPTGRPGSGNRGRSLPPNLLDDDAVFASDQELVQESLPKNGCIDKVLSINVVYRYTEEKSEQLAECRSELAHAAAVATRLRADAAAWQAEARRAAALRDELDAQRERADRADRLEQEIEKYRSRLSDAEYYKCLVGELRDDNRALLEAREQLEEQLAGPGAAPPPPPRCRPRCCRRAATPPTASWSERDAAQQKLQELMEENNQLQYVTKCMLSESQGGADPDEGGATPEAADTSLSEQLSSRRALRLELECRRLRAALARLQDEPPPPDQLVELETENKKLKLKCDQLDSSCARLRAQAAELDQVFKNALDENAKLQDALDAKQAVIDKQAVDREAEKNKLQDFEKHLEALTKDKQRIQMLCDSIQRRADELEKTLDARSKELAAARPDADRLPPLLIELEELKTKLTYSEKETHNLQREVYKLREAVEEKDVSLDKVTTEIELKRREIERLTKEIESANNMVCKLQDFEQKAKELKSQKKMDSETIQTLQKDLIAEKVNFDKVRNCIEKLGINVTELATRDLGVEELLERILGNSEHEAIIAHLAVAPCDCTDKEQPTESAAPDPHVEQLTAELTAAQAALAAAQGEVAARQVAAATAAARAGSLAAQQHTLQLANSQLAAEKEELAARLSALAAAHGAAQRDTAALQRLHEALAAQYEALAAEREPLRAAARDLRAEIRDLKDSLAASEKKVAELEAEKENVKVEARNLTNLRAEHSKLKDDFRNLFTASDRLKSEYRGMQEQWRAARDEAAAARGAAGGPGRGGGGARGGGGGAG
;
A
#
# COMPACT_ATOMS: atom_id res chain seq x y z
N MET A 1 19.13 1.66 32.51
CA MET A 1 19.86 2.36 33.59
C MET A 1 20.32 3.70 33.04
N ALA A 2 20.56 4.69 33.91
CA ALA A 2 21.28 5.91 33.50
C ALA A 2 22.73 5.54 33.11
N VAL A 3 23.34 6.37 32.27
CA VAL A 3 24.77 6.26 31.92
C VAL A 3 25.65 6.75 33.08
N SER A 4 26.92 6.36 33.16
CA SER A 4 27.85 6.97 34.10
C SER A 4 28.27 8.37 33.61
N ALA A 5 28.68 9.24 34.53
CA ALA A 5 29.22 10.55 34.14
C ALA A 5 30.46 10.42 33.23
N SER A 6 31.27 9.36 33.41
CA SER A 6 32.45 9.08 32.57
C SER A 6 32.07 8.85 31.12
N ASP A 7 31.13 7.94 30.81
CA ASP A 7 30.82 7.63 29.40
C ASP A 7 30.23 8.85 28.65
N ILE A 8 29.61 9.78 29.37
CA ILE A 8 29.12 11.07 28.85
C ILE A 8 30.29 12.02 28.63
N GLU A 9 31.23 12.15 29.56
CA GLU A 9 32.45 12.96 29.43
C GLU A 9 33.34 12.45 28.27
N ASP A 10 33.54 11.13 28.18
CA ASP A 10 34.22 10.43 27.08
C ASP A 10 33.53 10.66 25.72
N PHE A 11 32.20 10.79 25.69
CA PHE A 11 31.46 11.16 24.47
C PHE A 11 31.61 12.64 24.11
N MET A 12 31.51 13.54 25.09
CA MET A 12 31.52 15.00 24.88
C MET A 12 32.91 15.57 24.55
N SER A 13 33.97 14.85 24.94
CA SER A 13 35.37 15.05 24.54
C SER A 13 35.76 14.25 23.29
N GLY A 14 34.98 13.24 22.91
CA GLY A 14 35.27 12.31 21.81
C GLY A 14 35.21 12.91 20.39
N PRO A 15 35.59 12.11 19.37
CA PRO A 15 35.75 12.58 17.99
C PRO A 15 34.45 13.10 17.35
N LEU A 16 33.31 12.46 17.61
CA LEU A 16 32.02 12.83 17.00
C LEU A 16 31.52 14.21 17.49
N VAL A 17 31.66 14.51 18.79
CA VAL A 17 31.26 15.81 19.34
C VAL A 17 32.29 16.89 18.99
N SER A 18 33.58 16.54 18.90
CA SER A 18 34.63 17.45 18.42
C SER A 18 34.43 17.85 16.94
N TRP A 19 34.07 16.88 16.08
CA TRP A 19 33.66 17.16 14.71
C TRP A 19 32.39 18.02 14.64
N LEU A 20 31.35 17.70 15.42
CA LEU A 20 30.12 18.51 15.46
C LEU A 20 30.39 19.96 15.88
N LYS A 21 31.28 20.16 16.87
CA LYS A 21 31.76 21.49 17.30
C LYS A 21 32.44 22.25 16.16
N SER A 22 33.27 21.59 15.34
CA SER A 22 33.88 22.23 14.14
C SER A 22 32.87 22.67 13.08
N CYS A 23 31.69 22.06 13.06
CA CYS A 23 30.63 22.37 12.10
C CYS A 23 29.68 23.50 12.53
N HIS A 24 29.74 23.97 13.78
CA HIS A 24 28.84 24.98 14.31
C HIS A 24 29.49 26.38 14.35
N PRO A 25 28.87 27.45 13.81
CA PRO A 25 29.48 28.79 13.75
C PRO A 25 29.88 29.41 15.10
N ASN A 26 29.27 28.93 16.18
CA ASN A 26 29.69 29.23 17.55
C ASN A 26 29.85 27.91 18.33
N PRO A 27 31.06 27.31 18.39
CA PRO A 27 31.27 26.03 19.07
C PRO A 27 30.93 26.04 20.58
N GLN A 28 30.84 27.23 21.19
CA GLN A 28 30.55 27.40 22.62
C GLN A 28 29.09 27.11 23.00
N CYS A 29 28.19 26.80 22.06
CA CYS A 29 26.84 26.32 22.39
C CYS A 29 26.81 24.83 22.82
N ILE A 30 27.84 24.04 22.48
CA ILE A 30 27.93 22.61 22.80
C ILE A 30 28.74 22.43 24.10
N THR A 31 28.21 22.96 25.20
CA THR A 31 28.84 22.90 26.53
C THR A 31 28.64 21.54 27.19
N GLU A 32 27.44 20.99 27.10
CA GLU A 32 27.00 19.80 27.84
C GLU A 32 26.27 18.82 26.92
N TYR A 33 26.07 17.59 27.37
CA TYR A 33 25.31 16.59 26.63
C TYR A 33 23.84 17.00 26.43
N SER A 34 23.29 17.70 27.43
CA SER A 34 21.96 18.34 27.42
C SER A 34 21.73 19.27 26.22
N SER A 35 22.78 19.95 25.73
CA SER A 35 22.73 20.85 24.56
C SER A 35 22.29 20.15 23.26
N LEU A 36 22.32 18.82 23.20
CA LEU A 36 21.94 18.04 22.02
C LEU A 36 20.48 17.54 22.04
N PHE A 37 19.76 17.67 23.15
CA PHE A 37 18.49 16.94 23.38
C PHE A 37 17.31 17.44 22.54
N ASP A 38 17.34 18.69 22.07
CA ASP A 38 16.27 19.28 21.25
C ASP A 38 16.47 19.04 19.73
N GLY A 39 17.65 18.54 19.33
CA GLY A 39 18.00 18.20 17.95
C GLY A 39 18.47 19.37 17.09
N ASP A 40 18.21 20.62 17.47
CA ASP A 40 18.51 21.83 16.68
C ASP A 40 19.97 21.92 16.21
N ILE A 41 20.95 21.63 17.08
CA ILE A 41 22.38 21.70 16.75
C ILE A 41 22.76 20.63 15.71
N ILE A 42 22.16 19.45 15.82
CA ILE A 42 22.39 18.32 14.90
C ILE A 42 21.74 18.61 13.54
N HIS A 43 20.56 19.22 13.53
CA HIS A 43 19.89 19.68 12.31
C HIS A 43 20.66 20.83 11.63
N GLN A 44 21.27 21.75 12.37
CA GLN A 44 22.15 22.79 11.80
C GLN A 44 23.45 22.24 11.18
N ALA A 45 23.93 21.08 11.65
CA ALA A 45 24.99 20.35 10.97
C ALA A 45 24.46 19.63 9.72
N TYR A 46 23.26 19.02 9.78
CA TYR A 46 22.58 18.42 8.62
C TYR A 46 22.39 19.44 7.48
N LEU A 47 21.90 20.66 7.79
CA LEU A 47 21.64 21.72 6.80
C LEU A 47 22.87 22.23 6.03
N GLN A 48 24.08 21.83 6.43
CA GLN A 48 25.32 22.11 5.67
C GLN A 48 25.72 20.94 4.74
N ILE A 49 25.15 19.75 4.98
CA ILE A 49 25.33 18.53 4.18
C ILE A 49 24.29 18.52 3.05
N ASP A 50 23.02 18.77 3.40
CA ASP A 50 21.86 18.90 2.53
C ASP A 50 21.02 20.11 3.00
N PRO A 51 20.88 21.18 2.18
CA PRO A 51 20.15 22.39 2.55
C PRO A 51 18.63 22.30 2.34
N GLU A 52 18.08 21.26 1.70
CA GLU A 52 16.65 21.14 1.34
C GLU A 52 15.97 19.89 1.95
N PRO A 53 16.01 19.72 3.29
CA PRO A 53 15.50 18.52 3.96
C PRO A 53 14.00 18.29 3.76
N SER A 54 13.61 17.06 3.43
CA SER A 54 12.20 16.69 3.25
C SER A 54 11.37 16.79 4.54
N PHE A 55 11.98 16.58 5.71
CA PHE A 55 11.33 16.67 7.02
C PHE A 55 11.94 17.77 7.88
N HIS A 56 11.09 18.66 8.38
CA HIS A 56 11.50 19.84 9.15
C HIS A 56 11.30 19.62 10.65
N ILE A 57 12.23 20.12 11.48
CA ILE A 57 12.08 20.12 12.94
C ILE A 57 11.21 21.29 13.42
N THR A 58 10.71 21.20 14.65
CA THR A 58 10.02 22.30 15.35
C THR A 58 10.85 22.82 16.50
N LYS A 59 10.96 24.15 16.65
CA LYS A 59 11.53 24.76 17.85
C LYS A 59 10.71 24.38 19.08
N LEU A 60 11.40 24.07 20.18
CA LEU A 60 10.80 23.58 21.42
C LEU A 60 10.75 24.64 22.53
N ASP A 61 11.04 25.90 22.19
CA ASP A 61 11.04 27.06 23.09
C ASP A 61 9.72 27.16 23.89
N GLY A 62 9.82 27.09 25.23
CA GLY A 62 8.68 27.21 26.14
C GLY A 62 7.77 25.98 26.25
N LEU A 63 8.20 24.82 25.75
CA LEU A 63 7.54 23.53 26.04
C LEU A 63 8.12 22.90 27.31
N GLU A 64 7.25 22.29 28.13
CA GLU A 64 7.60 21.61 29.37
C GLU A 64 7.07 20.16 29.39
N ASP A 65 7.57 19.35 30.33
CA ASP A 65 7.17 17.97 30.60
C ASP A 65 6.92 17.11 29.33
N GLN A 66 5.76 16.45 29.25
CA GLN A 66 5.37 15.54 28.18
C GLN A 66 5.34 16.25 26.80
N ALA A 67 5.03 17.55 26.75
CA ALA A 67 5.01 18.29 25.49
C ALA A 67 6.43 18.47 24.93
N LEU A 68 7.40 18.79 25.79
CA LEU A 68 8.82 18.86 25.43
C LEU A 68 9.34 17.50 24.95
N LEU A 69 9.09 16.42 25.71
CA LEU A 69 9.51 15.06 25.33
C LEU A 69 8.90 14.62 23.99
N LEU A 70 7.62 14.92 23.73
CA LEU A 70 6.98 14.64 22.45
C LEU A 70 7.54 15.49 21.30
N GLY A 71 7.93 16.73 21.57
CA GLY A 71 8.64 17.60 20.64
C GLY A 71 10.01 17.02 20.25
N ARG A 72 10.82 16.61 21.23
CA ARG A 72 12.12 15.98 21.01
C ARG A 72 12.03 14.72 20.16
N VAL A 73 11.09 13.82 20.47
CA VAL A 73 10.87 12.60 19.67
C VAL A 73 10.52 12.93 18.21
N LYS A 74 9.73 13.98 17.96
CA LYS A 74 9.41 14.45 16.59
C LYS A 74 10.62 15.06 15.88
N ASN A 75 11.42 15.88 16.58
CA ASN A 75 12.63 16.47 16.00
C ASN A 75 13.64 15.39 15.60
N PHE A 76 13.90 14.40 16.47
CA PHE A 76 14.76 13.26 16.12
C PHE A 76 14.16 12.38 15.00
N ASP A 77 12.84 12.17 14.98
CA ASP A 77 12.17 11.44 13.89
C ASP A 77 12.29 12.16 12.53
N ALA A 78 12.22 13.50 12.49
CA ALA A 78 12.50 14.28 11.28
C ALA A 78 13.97 14.17 10.86
N ILE A 79 14.93 14.36 11.77
CA ILE A 79 16.37 14.27 11.48
C ILE A 79 16.75 12.87 10.98
N VAL A 80 16.28 11.81 11.65
CA VAL A 80 16.56 10.42 11.25
C VAL A 80 15.93 10.08 9.90
N LYS A 81 14.73 10.60 9.58
CA LYS A 81 14.14 10.43 8.25
C LYS A 81 14.93 11.13 7.15
N ASN A 82 15.43 12.34 7.39
CA ASN A 82 16.29 13.04 6.43
C ASN A 82 17.58 12.26 6.19
N VAL A 83 18.25 11.80 7.24
CA VAL A 83 19.45 10.95 7.13
C VAL A 83 19.14 9.64 6.40
N GLN A 84 17.99 9.00 6.66
CA GLN A 84 17.56 7.81 5.93
C GLN A 84 17.36 8.08 4.42
N ALA A 85 16.70 9.18 4.05
CA ALA A 85 16.49 9.58 2.66
C ALA A 85 17.83 9.89 1.97
N LEU A 86 18.66 10.74 2.57
CA LEU A 86 19.99 11.10 2.08
C LEU A 86 20.86 9.86 1.79
N TYR A 87 20.84 8.86 2.67
CA TYR A 87 21.54 7.60 2.44
C TYR A 87 20.93 6.75 1.31
N GLU A 88 19.60 6.56 1.27
CA GLU A 88 18.93 5.69 0.29
C GLU A 88 18.81 6.29 -1.12
N GLU A 89 18.75 7.62 -1.24
CA GLU A 89 18.39 8.35 -2.46
C GLU A 89 19.61 9.04 -3.11
N GLU A 90 20.37 9.86 -2.35
CA GLU A 90 21.56 10.55 -2.86
C GLU A 90 22.84 9.69 -2.79
N LEU A 91 23.05 8.95 -1.69
CA LEU A 91 24.29 8.18 -1.48
C LEU A 91 24.20 6.71 -1.96
N GLY A 92 23.05 6.24 -2.42
CA GLY A 92 22.85 4.87 -2.94
C GLY A 92 23.09 3.74 -1.93
N MET A 93 23.05 4.03 -0.63
CA MET A 93 23.38 3.11 0.47
C MET A 93 22.16 2.75 1.32
N THR A 94 22.06 1.48 1.72
CA THR A 94 20.99 1.00 2.61
C THR A 94 21.47 1.02 4.07
N LEU A 95 20.78 1.73 4.97
CA LEU A 95 21.10 1.72 6.39
C LEU A 95 20.64 0.42 7.08
N LEU A 96 21.60 -0.39 7.52
CA LEU A 96 21.37 -1.64 8.27
C LEU A 96 21.14 -1.41 9.78
N VAL A 97 21.59 -0.26 10.32
CA VAL A 97 21.24 0.21 11.66
C VAL A 97 20.85 1.70 11.59
N VAL A 98 19.84 2.11 12.36
CA VAL A 98 19.34 3.50 12.42
C VAL A 98 19.10 3.93 13.88
N PRO A 99 19.18 5.23 14.22
CA PRO A 99 18.95 5.70 15.59
C PRO A 99 17.49 5.56 16.02
N GLU A 100 17.23 5.25 17.29
CA GLU A 100 15.87 5.14 17.83
C GLU A 100 15.39 6.49 18.40
N CYS A 101 14.50 7.15 17.66
CA CYS A 101 13.99 8.50 17.96
C CYS A 101 13.30 8.63 19.32
N VAL A 102 12.72 7.55 19.85
CA VAL A 102 12.01 7.55 21.14
C VAL A 102 12.98 7.58 22.32
N SER A 103 14.00 6.70 22.33
CA SER A 103 15.06 6.76 23.36
C SER A 103 15.80 8.09 23.34
N LEU A 104 16.11 8.62 22.14
CA LEU A 104 16.70 9.95 21.97
C LEU A 104 15.82 11.06 22.57
N GLY A 105 14.52 11.09 22.28
CA GLY A 105 13.64 12.18 22.73
C GLY A 105 13.09 12.05 24.15
N ARG A 106 12.98 10.82 24.70
CA ARG A 106 12.43 10.58 26.05
C ARG A 106 13.47 10.32 27.13
N ALA A 107 14.61 9.74 26.79
CA ALA A 107 15.64 9.34 27.77
C ALA A 107 17.06 9.37 27.15
N PRO A 108 17.53 10.53 26.65
CA PRO A 108 18.86 10.64 26.04
C PRO A 108 19.99 10.23 27.01
N GLU A 109 19.84 10.52 28.31
CA GLU A 109 20.78 10.12 29.38
C GLU A 109 20.73 8.63 29.77
N SER A 110 19.91 7.83 29.09
CA SER A 110 19.95 6.37 29.20
C SER A 110 21.02 5.78 28.29
N HIS A 111 21.51 4.58 28.62
CA HIS A 111 22.51 3.91 27.78
C HIS A 111 22.02 3.66 26.35
N ALA A 112 20.71 3.48 26.13
CA ALA A 112 20.15 3.44 24.78
C ALA A 112 20.21 4.82 24.10
N GLY A 113 19.82 5.88 24.81
CA GLY A 113 19.87 7.26 24.33
C GLY A 113 21.27 7.71 23.88
N LEU A 114 22.30 7.44 24.68
CA LEU A 114 23.68 7.79 24.34
C LEU A 114 24.21 6.99 23.14
N GLU A 115 23.92 5.68 23.06
CA GLU A 115 24.32 4.86 21.91
C GLU A 115 23.60 5.29 20.62
N HIS A 116 22.31 5.66 20.70
CA HIS A 116 21.60 6.21 19.55
C HIS A 116 22.09 7.61 19.18
N MET A 117 22.57 8.42 20.12
CA MET A 117 23.19 9.72 19.81
C MET A 117 24.56 9.53 19.14
N ARG A 118 25.38 8.60 19.64
CA ARG A 118 26.64 8.18 19.01
C ARG A 118 26.38 7.72 17.58
N LEU A 119 25.40 6.84 17.35
CA LEU A 119 25.02 6.38 16.01
C LEU A 119 24.51 7.53 15.11
N LEU A 120 23.70 8.46 15.64
CA LEU A 120 23.18 9.59 14.86
C LEU A 120 24.31 10.51 14.37
N LEU A 121 25.25 10.87 15.25
CA LEU A 121 26.42 11.70 14.85
C LEU A 121 27.38 10.93 13.93
N LEU A 122 27.54 9.61 14.13
CA LEU A 122 28.35 8.74 13.27
C LEU A 122 27.82 8.69 11.84
N LEU A 123 26.49 8.52 11.68
CA LEU A 123 25.83 8.58 10.37
C LEU A 123 25.90 9.99 9.75
N LEU A 124 25.80 11.05 10.56
CA LEU A 124 25.89 12.42 10.06
C LEU A 124 27.31 12.76 9.57
N LEU A 125 28.35 12.32 10.28
CA LEU A 125 29.74 12.39 9.84
C LEU A 125 29.97 11.58 8.56
N GLY A 126 29.41 10.37 8.48
CA GLY A 126 29.45 9.53 7.29
C GLY A 126 28.85 10.24 6.07
N ALA A 127 27.66 10.83 6.20
CA ALA A 127 27.04 11.61 5.13
C ALA A 127 27.88 12.85 4.75
N ALA A 128 28.41 13.58 5.74
CA ALA A 128 29.19 14.81 5.53
C ALA A 128 30.45 14.62 4.68
N VAL A 129 31.07 13.43 4.68
CA VAL A 129 32.25 13.14 3.85
C VAL A 129 31.91 12.51 2.48
N HIS A 130 30.63 12.23 2.21
CA HIS A 130 30.16 11.73 0.90
C HIS A 130 29.31 12.75 0.11
N CYS A 131 28.73 13.75 0.77
CA CYS A 131 27.88 14.75 0.12
C CYS A 131 28.65 15.63 -0.88
N PRO A 132 27.94 16.39 -1.76
CA PRO A 132 28.58 17.29 -2.74
C PRO A 132 29.54 18.31 -2.11
N ASN A 133 29.26 18.76 -0.88
CA ASN A 133 30.05 19.76 -0.15
C ASN A 133 31.19 19.16 0.71
N LYS A 134 31.51 17.86 0.58
CA LYS A 134 32.45 17.13 1.45
C LYS A 134 33.80 17.81 1.69
N GLU A 135 34.35 18.54 0.72
CA GLU A 135 35.65 19.23 0.88
C GLU A 135 35.64 20.28 2.02
N LEU A 136 34.48 20.89 2.31
CA LEU A 136 34.29 21.81 3.45
C LEU A 136 34.41 21.06 4.78
N PHE A 137 33.82 19.86 4.89
CA PHE A 137 33.90 19.03 6.09
C PHE A 137 35.28 18.40 6.25
N ILE A 138 35.88 17.92 5.16
CA ILE A 138 37.24 17.38 5.11
C ILE A 138 38.28 18.46 5.51
N THR A 139 38.06 19.73 5.12
CA THR A 139 38.91 20.85 5.54
C THR A 139 38.79 21.11 7.04
N ARG A 140 37.57 21.22 7.58
CA ARG A 140 37.34 21.34 9.04
C ARG A 140 37.96 20.20 9.84
N ILE A 141 37.90 18.96 9.34
CA ILE A 141 38.56 17.80 9.98
C ILE A 141 40.08 17.99 10.00
N LYS A 142 40.70 18.48 8.92
CA LYS A 142 42.15 18.76 8.85
C LYS A 142 42.61 19.91 9.76
N GLU A 143 41.69 20.73 10.26
CA GLU A 143 41.95 21.83 11.21
C GLU A 143 41.91 21.38 12.69
N LEU A 144 41.44 20.16 12.98
CA LEU A 144 41.42 19.56 14.32
C LEU A 144 42.78 18.95 14.71
N ASP A 145 42.99 18.69 16.00
CA ASP A 145 44.21 18.03 16.50
C ASP A 145 44.44 16.65 15.86
N VAL A 146 45.70 16.29 15.62
CA VAL A 146 46.09 15.09 14.85
C VAL A 146 45.50 13.79 15.42
N ASP A 147 45.40 13.66 16.74
CA ASP A 147 44.80 12.48 17.38
C ASP A 147 43.29 12.40 17.14
N LEU A 148 42.59 13.55 17.13
CA LEU A 148 41.18 13.64 16.74
C LEU A 148 40.99 13.33 15.25
N GLN A 149 41.91 13.75 14.37
CA GLN A 149 41.84 13.40 12.94
C GLN A 149 41.86 11.88 12.74
N HIS A 150 42.78 11.18 13.40
CA HIS A 150 42.85 9.71 13.33
C HIS A 150 41.58 9.05 13.90
N ALA A 151 41.09 9.53 15.05
CA ALA A 151 39.86 8.99 15.65
C ALA A 151 38.61 9.23 14.78
N ILE A 152 38.51 10.39 14.11
CA ILE A 152 37.45 10.71 13.14
C ILE A 152 37.54 9.81 11.90
N VAL A 153 38.74 9.50 11.41
CA VAL A 153 38.95 8.55 10.31
C VAL A 153 38.46 7.14 10.69
N GLU A 154 38.74 6.66 11.91
CA GLU A 154 38.18 5.37 12.37
C GLU A 154 36.66 5.40 12.55
N CYS A 155 36.05 6.57 12.87
CA CYS A 155 34.60 6.73 12.82
C CYS A 155 34.05 6.65 11.38
N ILE A 156 34.70 7.26 10.39
CA ILE A 156 34.27 7.18 8.98
C ILE A 156 34.28 5.72 8.49
N LYS A 157 35.35 4.98 8.76
CA LYS A 157 35.49 3.55 8.39
C LYS A 157 34.38 2.65 8.94
N GLN A 158 33.82 2.96 10.12
CA GLN A 158 32.69 2.20 10.69
C GLN A 158 31.42 2.27 9.83
N VAL A 159 31.29 3.32 9.01
CA VAL A 159 30.15 3.52 8.11
C VAL A 159 30.47 3.11 6.67
N THR A 160 31.71 3.31 6.20
CA THR A 160 32.12 2.98 4.82
C THR A 160 32.61 1.55 4.64
N ASP A 161 33.58 1.13 5.46
CA ASP A 161 34.41 -0.06 5.21
C ASP A 161 33.83 -1.29 5.92
N THR A 162 33.24 -1.09 7.10
CA THR A 162 32.78 -2.18 7.98
C THR A 162 31.46 -2.81 7.52
N GLN A 163 30.69 -2.14 6.65
CA GLN A 163 29.43 -2.61 6.04
C GLN A 163 28.29 -3.02 7.01
N THR A 164 28.48 -2.89 8.33
CA THR A 164 27.50 -3.25 9.37
C THR A 164 26.45 -2.16 9.62
N VAL A 165 26.78 -0.90 9.32
CA VAL A 165 25.91 0.27 9.60
C VAL A 165 25.21 0.73 8.32
N ALA A 166 25.97 0.91 7.23
CA ALA A 166 25.47 1.21 5.90
C ALA A 166 25.99 0.18 4.89
N LEU A 167 25.18 -0.15 3.88
CA LEU A 167 25.48 -1.16 2.87
C LEU A 167 25.36 -0.55 1.45
N PRO A 168 26.47 -0.37 0.73
CA PRO A 168 26.47 0.00 -0.69
C PRO A 168 25.82 -1.06 -1.58
N ALA A 169 25.21 -0.65 -2.70
CA ALA A 169 24.63 -1.57 -3.68
C ALA A 169 25.66 -2.56 -4.28
N GLU A 170 26.92 -2.12 -4.42
CA GLU A 170 28.02 -2.90 -4.99
C GLU A 170 28.67 -3.89 -3.99
N ALA A 171 28.41 -3.72 -2.68
CA ALA A 171 29.07 -4.48 -1.62
C ALA A 171 28.54 -5.92 -1.46
N ALA A 172 27.36 -6.23 -2.01
CA ALA A 172 26.71 -7.52 -1.84
C ALA A 172 27.06 -8.49 -2.97
N GLU A 173 27.64 -9.64 -2.62
CA GLU A 173 28.01 -10.74 -3.54
C GLU A 173 26.84 -11.25 -4.43
N SER A 174 25.60 -10.94 -4.06
CA SER A 174 24.41 -11.31 -4.84
C SER A 174 23.35 -10.20 -4.79
N PRO A 175 22.85 -9.71 -5.95
CA PRO A 175 21.77 -8.72 -6.01
C PRO A 175 20.49 -9.16 -5.28
N ALA A 176 20.19 -10.47 -5.25
CA ALA A 176 19.04 -11.01 -4.53
C ALA A 176 19.18 -10.86 -3.01
N VAL A 177 20.40 -11.01 -2.48
CA VAL A 177 20.69 -10.82 -1.05
C VAL A 177 20.68 -9.33 -0.69
N PHE A 178 21.20 -8.45 -1.55
CA PHE A 178 21.05 -6.99 -1.39
C PHE A 178 19.58 -6.56 -1.33
N GLN A 179 18.77 -6.99 -2.29
CA GLN A 179 17.34 -6.70 -2.32
C GLN A 179 16.62 -7.24 -1.08
N HIS A 180 17.00 -8.43 -0.58
CA HIS A 180 16.44 -8.97 0.65
C HIS A 180 16.82 -8.13 1.88
N MET A 181 18.09 -7.72 2.03
CA MET A 181 18.54 -6.86 3.13
C MET A 181 17.89 -5.48 3.08
N ARG A 182 17.79 -4.84 1.90
CA ARG A 182 17.07 -3.56 1.72
C ARG A 182 15.58 -3.67 2.07
N ARG A 183 14.94 -4.81 1.74
CA ARG A 183 13.55 -5.06 2.15
C ARG A 183 13.41 -5.19 3.67
N LEU A 184 14.31 -5.93 4.33
CA LEU A 184 14.31 -6.09 5.79
C LEU A 184 14.59 -4.78 6.54
N ALA A 185 15.50 -3.93 6.02
CA ALA A 185 15.75 -2.59 6.57
C ALA A 185 14.50 -1.70 6.48
N ARG A 186 13.81 -1.69 5.33
CA ARG A 186 12.56 -0.95 5.15
C ARG A 186 11.40 -1.52 5.98
N GLU A 187 11.33 -2.83 6.17
CA GLU A 187 10.38 -3.48 7.10
C GLU A 187 10.65 -3.02 8.56
N ARG A 188 11.91 -3.08 9.02
CA ARG A 188 12.36 -2.56 10.34
C ARG A 188 11.92 -1.10 10.53
N ASP A 189 12.20 -0.23 9.56
CA ASP A 189 11.92 1.20 9.69
C ASP A 189 10.42 1.51 9.69
N LEU A 190 9.62 0.75 8.96
CA LEU A 190 8.16 0.82 9.07
C LEU A 190 7.67 0.46 10.48
N TYR A 191 8.25 -0.56 11.13
CA TYR A 191 7.91 -0.92 12.51
C TYR A 191 8.39 0.13 13.52
N LEU A 192 9.61 0.66 13.38
CA LEU A 192 10.14 1.72 14.25
C LEU A 192 9.31 3.00 14.14
N ARG A 193 8.98 3.45 12.93
CA ARG A 193 8.11 4.63 12.69
C ARG A 193 6.70 4.43 13.28
N ARG A 194 6.12 3.23 13.14
CA ARG A 194 4.81 2.89 13.76
C ARG A 194 4.87 2.87 15.28
N TRP A 195 5.93 2.32 15.87
CA TRP A 195 6.12 2.28 17.32
C TRP A 195 6.34 3.69 17.88
N ALA A 196 7.17 4.52 17.24
CA ALA A 196 7.34 5.92 17.60
C ALA A 196 6.00 6.70 17.56
N ALA A 197 5.18 6.48 16.52
CA ALA A 197 3.85 7.09 16.44
C ALA A 197 2.89 6.63 17.55
N LEU A 198 2.86 5.32 17.87
CA LEU A 198 2.08 4.78 18.98
C LEU A 198 2.52 5.32 20.35
N VAL A 199 3.83 5.46 20.56
CA VAL A 199 4.39 6.04 21.79
C VAL A 199 4.13 7.55 21.88
N ALA A 200 4.12 8.26 20.74
CA ALA A 200 3.88 9.70 20.66
C ALA A 200 2.39 10.09 20.75
N GLY A 201 1.46 9.22 20.35
CA GLY A 201 0.01 9.44 20.49
C GLY A 201 -0.54 9.17 21.90
N GLY A 202 0.32 8.77 22.85
CA GLY A 202 -0.05 8.21 24.14
C GLY A 202 -0.31 9.18 25.29
N ASP A 203 -1.04 10.29 25.07
CA ASP A 203 -1.76 10.95 26.18
C ASP A 203 -2.95 11.82 25.70
N ALA A 204 -4.12 11.21 25.56
CA ALA A 204 -5.39 11.89 25.26
C ALA A 204 -6.60 11.01 25.64
N GLY A 205 -6.84 10.78 26.94
CA GLY A 205 -8.04 10.07 27.40
C GLY A 205 -7.86 9.15 28.61
N GLY A 206 -7.54 9.74 29.77
CA GLY A 206 -7.59 9.01 31.04
C GLY A 206 -9.03 8.67 31.47
N ALA A 207 -9.23 7.42 31.90
CA ALA A 207 -10.45 6.83 32.47
C ALA A 207 -11.64 6.58 31.50
N GLY A 208 -11.95 5.29 31.26
CA GLY A 208 -13.14 4.90 30.49
C GLY A 208 -13.50 3.40 30.47
N ALA A 209 -12.52 2.48 30.48
CA ALA A 209 -12.81 1.04 30.43
C ALA A 209 -11.78 0.17 31.20
N ARG A 210 -12.28 -0.87 31.88
CA ARG A 210 -11.50 -2.03 32.35
C ARG A 210 -12.08 -3.29 31.72
N GLY A 211 -11.24 -4.16 31.16
CA GLY A 211 -11.65 -5.49 30.67
C GLY A 211 -11.24 -5.75 29.23
N GLY A 212 -10.00 -6.19 29.01
CA GLY A 212 -9.46 -6.55 27.69
C GLY A 212 -8.01 -6.96 27.81
N THR A 213 -7.69 -8.24 27.56
CA THR A 213 -6.39 -8.84 27.86
C THR A 213 -5.24 -8.24 27.06
N ARG A 214 -4.26 -7.66 27.75
CA ARG A 214 -2.92 -7.34 27.22
C ARG A 214 -2.28 -8.60 26.61
N PRO A 215 -1.73 -8.54 25.39
CA PRO A 215 -0.97 -9.66 24.83
C PRO A 215 0.37 -9.85 25.57
N PRO A 216 0.88 -11.10 25.69
CA PRO A 216 2.19 -11.36 26.27
C PRO A 216 3.32 -10.90 25.33
N PRO A 217 4.48 -10.49 25.88
CA PRO A 217 5.66 -10.23 25.05
C PRO A 217 6.19 -11.53 24.43
N PRO A 218 6.73 -11.50 23.19
CA PRO A 218 7.28 -12.68 22.53
C PRO A 218 8.62 -13.10 23.17
N THR A 219 8.54 -13.83 24.27
CA THR A 219 9.69 -14.46 24.95
C THR A 219 10.20 -15.67 24.17
N ARG A 220 10.81 -15.42 23.00
CA ARG A 220 11.67 -16.41 22.35
C ARG A 220 12.93 -16.59 23.20
N SER A 221 12.93 -17.63 24.02
CA SER A 221 14.14 -18.14 24.66
C SER A 221 15.18 -18.46 23.58
N ILE A 222 16.34 -17.81 23.62
CA ILE A 222 17.46 -18.12 22.72
C ILE A 222 18.03 -19.48 23.14
N SER A 223 17.57 -20.53 22.47
CA SER A 223 18.13 -21.88 22.58
C SER A 223 19.50 -21.91 21.92
N ARG A 224 20.51 -21.49 22.71
CA ARG A 224 21.96 -21.59 22.47
C ARG A 224 22.31 -22.70 21.47
N TRP A 225 22.71 -22.32 20.26
CA TRP A 225 23.41 -23.24 19.37
C TRP A 225 24.81 -23.50 19.95
N SER A 226 25.21 -24.75 20.02
CA SER A 226 26.56 -25.16 20.42
C SER A 226 26.98 -26.31 19.53
N SER A 227 27.88 -26.00 18.60
CA SER A 227 28.43 -26.97 17.65
C SER A 227 29.28 -28.03 18.38
N PRO A 228 29.15 -29.31 18.02
CA PRO A 228 30.15 -30.33 18.35
C PRO A 228 30.83 -30.86 17.09
N THR A 229 32.06 -30.42 16.83
CA THR A 229 33.00 -31.16 15.98
C THR A 229 33.64 -32.28 16.81
N GLY A 230 33.46 -33.55 16.41
CA GLY A 230 34.09 -34.66 17.15
C GLY A 230 33.63 -36.07 16.73
N ARG A 231 34.52 -36.82 16.09
CA ARG A 231 34.54 -38.31 16.08
C ARG A 231 35.16 -38.83 17.39
N PRO A 232 35.12 -40.13 17.74
CA PRO A 232 34.73 -41.34 16.97
C PRO A 232 33.57 -42.14 17.63
N GLY A 233 33.08 -43.29 17.12
CA GLY A 233 33.33 -44.02 15.86
C GLY A 233 32.88 -45.51 15.96
N SER A 234 33.02 -46.27 14.86
CA SER A 234 32.65 -47.71 14.70
C SER A 234 31.14 -48.05 14.74
N GLY A 235 30.68 -49.01 13.91
CA GLY A 235 29.32 -49.60 14.05
C GLY A 235 28.51 -49.90 12.77
N ASN A 236 28.98 -50.83 11.93
CA ASN A 236 28.25 -51.55 10.86
C ASN A 236 26.70 -51.47 10.75
N ARG A 237 26.20 -51.25 9.51
CA ARG A 237 25.00 -51.87 8.85
C ARG A 237 23.61 -51.62 9.47
N GLY A 238 22.55 -51.26 8.72
CA GLY A 238 22.38 -51.00 7.27
C GLY A 238 20.98 -51.42 6.77
N ARG A 239 20.58 -51.03 5.55
CA ARG A 239 19.35 -51.45 4.80
C ARG A 239 17.99 -51.09 5.48
N SER A 240 17.25 -50.07 5.03
CA SER A 240 16.43 -49.94 3.78
C SER A 240 14.96 -50.39 3.93
N LEU A 241 14.04 -49.41 3.99
CA LEU A 241 12.91 -49.13 3.07
C LEU A 241 12.26 -50.30 2.26
N PRO A 242 10.98 -50.15 1.81
CA PRO A 242 9.73 -49.76 2.50
C PRO A 242 8.58 -50.74 2.06
N PRO A 243 7.41 -50.35 1.49
CA PRO A 243 6.29 -49.48 1.92
C PRO A 243 4.91 -50.24 1.99
N ASN A 244 3.79 -49.50 2.11
CA ASN A 244 2.43 -49.81 1.57
C ASN A 244 1.56 -50.92 2.24
N LEU A 245 0.20 -50.93 2.21
CA LEU A 245 -0.84 -49.99 1.69
C LEU A 245 -2.22 -50.27 2.38
N LEU A 246 -3.08 -49.23 2.44
CA LEU A 246 -4.57 -49.20 2.47
C LEU A 246 -5.42 -49.89 3.59
N ASP A 247 -6.16 -49.01 4.30
CA ASP A 247 -7.64 -48.89 4.37
C ASP A 247 -8.57 -49.78 5.25
N ASP A 248 -9.59 -49.06 5.73
CA ASP A 248 -10.99 -49.36 6.08
C ASP A 248 -11.41 -50.20 7.31
N ASP A 249 -12.18 -49.49 8.14
CA ASP A 249 -13.39 -49.88 8.89
C ASP A 249 -13.62 -51.36 9.26
N ALA A 250 -13.33 -51.68 10.53
CA ALA A 250 -13.97 -52.78 11.25
C ALA A 250 -14.47 -52.32 12.63
N VAL A 251 -15.73 -51.92 12.63
CA VAL A 251 -16.70 -52.00 13.74
C VAL A 251 -16.25 -52.90 14.90
N PHE A 252 -15.95 -52.31 16.06
CA PHE A 252 -15.79 -53.07 17.31
C PHE A 252 -17.15 -53.54 17.81
N ALA A 253 -17.57 -54.73 17.35
CA ALA A 253 -18.72 -55.44 17.88
C ALA A 253 -18.45 -55.89 19.32
N SER A 254 -19.49 -55.92 20.15
CA SER A 254 -19.40 -56.42 21.52
C SER A 254 -19.43 -57.95 21.55
N ASP A 255 -18.27 -58.59 21.69
CA ASP A 255 -18.21 -60.01 22.08
C ASP A 255 -18.02 -60.16 23.58
N GLN A 256 -19.12 -60.52 24.25
CA GLN A 256 -19.18 -60.85 25.67
C GLN A 256 -19.31 -62.37 25.79
N GLU A 257 -18.19 -63.09 25.96
CA GLU A 257 -18.25 -64.51 26.32
C GLU A 257 -17.38 -64.91 27.51
N LEU A 258 -17.76 -66.02 28.12
CA LEU A 258 -17.41 -66.41 29.48
C LEU A 258 -16.00 -67.02 29.57
N VAL A 259 -15.29 -66.67 30.65
CA VAL A 259 -14.49 -67.66 31.38
C VAL A 259 -14.96 -67.67 32.83
N GLN A 260 -15.97 -68.49 33.11
CA GLN A 260 -16.22 -68.98 34.47
C GLN A 260 -15.26 -70.13 34.75
N GLU A 261 -14.28 -69.94 35.63
CA GLU A 261 -13.74 -71.06 36.39
C GLU A 261 -13.39 -70.65 37.82
N SER A 262 -13.52 -71.60 38.75
CA SER A 262 -13.61 -71.34 40.19
C SER A 262 -12.24 -71.23 40.88
N LEU A 263 -12.13 -70.39 41.92
CA LEU A 263 -11.49 -70.65 43.23
C LEU A 263 -11.53 -69.37 44.12
N PRO A 264 -11.03 -69.38 45.38
CA PRO A 264 -11.87 -69.35 46.57
C PRO A 264 -12.13 -67.94 47.13
N LYS A 265 -13.26 -67.80 47.85
CA LYS A 265 -13.57 -66.61 48.65
C LYS A 265 -12.50 -66.38 49.73
N ASN A 266 -12.23 -65.11 50.04
CA ASN A 266 -11.29 -64.55 51.04
C ASN A 266 -9.90 -64.09 50.55
N GLY A 267 -9.55 -64.25 49.27
CA GLY A 267 -8.32 -63.68 48.68
C GLY A 267 -8.53 -62.52 47.68
N CYS A 268 -9.78 -62.21 47.33
CA CYS A 268 -10.08 -61.40 46.14
C CYS A 268 -10.19 -59.90 46.37
N ILE A 269 -10.40 -59.43 47.61
CA ILE A 269 -10.72 -58.00 47.87
C ILE A 269 -9.57 -57.10 47.45
N ASP A 270 -8.34 -57.35 47.90
CA ASP A 270 -7.17 -56.54 47.52
C ASP A 270 -6.88 -56.59 46.02
N LYS A 271 -7.12 -57.73 45.35
CA LYS A 271 -6.94 -57.84 43.90
C LYS A 271 -8.00 -57.04 43.15
N VAL A 272 -9.27 -57.11 43.54
CA VAL A 272 -10.36 -56.31 42.93
C VAL A 272 -10.15 -54.82 43.21
N LEU A 273 -9.73 -54.44 44.42
CA LEU A 273 -9.38 -53.05 44.74
C LEU A 273 -8.19 -52.56 43.91
N SER A 274 -7.11 -53.34 43.81
CA SER A 274 -5.94 -52.99 42.99
C SER A 274 -6.29 -52.90 41.50
N ILE A 275 -7.16 -53.78 40.99
CA ILE A 275 -7.65 -53.74 39.61
C ILE A 275 -8.51 -52.49 39.38
N ASN A 276 -9.44 -52.17 40.29
CA ASN A 276 -10.26 -50.97 40.19
C ASN A 276 -9.45 -49.67 40.31
N VAL A 277 -8.39 -49.65 41.12
CA VAL A 277 -7.44 -48.52 41.20
C VAL A 277 -6.66 -48.37 39.90
N VAL A 278 -6.21 -49.46 39.27
CA VAL A 278 -5.56 -49.41 37.96
C VAL A 278 -6.55 -48.95 36.88
N TYR A 279 -7.78 -49.45 36.86
CA TYR A 279 -8.81 -48.99 35.91
C TYR A 279 -9.10 -47.50 36.06
N ARG A 280 -9.37 -47.02 37.27
CA ARG A 280 -9.64 -45.59 37.51
C ARG A 280 -8.43 -44.71 37.16
N TYR A 281 -7.21 -45.19 37.40
CA TYR A 281 -5.99 -44.49 36.96
C TYR A 281 -5.86 -44.45 35.43
N THR A 282 -6.19 -45.53 34.71
CA THR A 282 -6.20 -45.53 33.24
C THR A 282 -7.33 -44.67 32.67
N GLU A 283 -8.47 -44.59 33.35
CA GLU A 283 -9.62 -43.74 33.02
C GLU A 283 -9.25 -42.26 33.17
N GLU A 284 -8.78 -41.84 34.36
CA GLU A 284 -8.22 -40.50 34.62
C GLU A 284 -7.12 -40.10 33.61
N LYS A 285 -6.27 -41.06 33.19
CA LYS A 285 -5.24 -40.82 32.17
C LYS A 285 -5.81 -40.73 30.75
N SER A 286 -6.90 -41.43 30.45
CA SER A 286 -7.58 -41.33 29.16
C SER A 286 -8.32 -40.01 29.00
N GLU A 287 -8.95 -39.51 30.08
CA GLU A 287 -9.59 -38.19 30.13
C GLU A 287 -8.56 -37.08 29.92
N GLN A 288 -7.45 -37.10 30.68
CA GLN A 288 -6.35 -36.13 30.52
C GLN A 288 -5.75 -36.15 29.10
N LEU A 289 -5.67 -37.32 28.45
CA LEU A 289 -5.25 -37.42 27.05
C LEU A 289 -6.30 -36.90 26.07
N ALA A 290 -7.60 -37.01 26.38
CA ALA A 290 -8.68 -36.43 25.57
C ALA A 290 -8.71 -34.89 25.69
N GLU A 291 -8.54 -34.35 26.90
CA GLU A 291 -8.41 -32.90 27.15
C GLU A 291 -7.23 -32.32 26.37
N CYS A 292 -6.01 -32.86 26.55
CA CYS A 292 -4.83 -32.38 25.81
C CYS A 292 -4.95 -32.54 24.28
N ARG A 293 -5.71 -33.53 23.78
CA ARG A 293 -6.03 -33.64 22.33
C ARG A 293 -6.99 -32.55 21.88
N SER A 294 -7.99 -32.21 22.69
CA SER A 294 -8.93 -31.11 22.42
C SER A 294 -8.22 -29.75 22.42
N GLU A 295 -7.37 -29.50 23.41
CA GLU A 295 -6.51 -28.30 23.48
C GLU A 295 -5.57 -28.20 22.28
N LEU A 296 -4.92 -29.30 21.89
CA LEU A 296 -4.05 -29.34 20.72
C LEU A 296 -4.81 -29.08 19.41
N ALA A 297 -6.01 -29.63 19.25
CA ALA A 297 -6.87 -29.38 18.10
C ALA A 297 -7.33 -27.91 18.04
N HIS A 298 -7.72 -27.33 19.19
CA HIS A 298 -8.06 -25.92 19.29
C HIS A 298 -6.86 -25.01 18.96
N ALA A 299 -5.69 -25.30 19.52
CA ALA A 299 -4.46 -24.58 19.23
C ALA A 299 -4.05 -24.69 17.75
N ALA A 300 -4.24 -25.85 17.12
CA ALA A 300 -4.03 -26.05 15.69
C ALA A 300 -4.99 -25.20 14.85
N ALA A 301 -6.28 -25.16 15.19
CA ALA A 301 -7.29 -24.35 14.51
C ALA A 301 -7.04 -22.83 14.64
N VAL A 302 -6.61 -22.38 15.82
CA VAL A 302 -6.14 -20.99 16.04
C VAL A 302 -4.88 -20.71 15.21
N ALA A 303 -3.94 -21.65 15.14
CA ALA A 303 -2.72 -21.51 14.35
C ALA A 303 -2.95 -21.61 12.82
N THR A 304 -4.03 -22.22 12.34
CA THR A 304 -4.42 -22.11 10.92
C THR A 304 -5.11 -20.78 10.64
N ARG A 305 -6.01 -20.31 11.53
CA ARG A 305 -6.66 -18.99 11.36
C ARG A 305 -5.62 -17.86 11.34
N LEU A 306 -4.71 -17.82 12.31
CA LEU A 306 -3.64 -16.80 12.36
C LEU A 306 -2.71 -16.83 11.15
N ARG A 307 -2.55 -17.97 10.45
CA ARG A 307 -1.82 -18.04 9.17
C ARG A 307 -2.63 -17.48 8.01
N ALA A 308 -3.94 -17.73 7.96
CA ALA A 308 -4.84 -17.11 6.98
C ALA A 308 -4.91 -15.59 7.18
N ASP A 309 -5.09 -15.15 8.43
CA ASP A 309 -5.06 -13.73 8.83
C ASP A 309 -3.74 -13.08 8.37
N ALA A 310 -2.59 -13.71 8.66
CA ALA A 310 -1.28 -13.20 8.23
C ALA A 310 -1.12 -13.14 6.70
N ALA A 311 -1.66 -14.10 5.95
CA ALA A 311 -1.67 -14.08 4.49
C ALA A 311 -2.56 -12.95 3.93
N ALA A 312 -3.71 -12.69 4.55
CA ALA A 312 -4.59 -11.56 4.20
C ALA A 312 -3.90 -10.22 4.46
N TRP A 313 -3.24 -10.04 5.62
CA TRP A 313 -2.45 -8.84 5.91
C TRP A 313 -1.27 -8.65 4.95
N GLN A 314 -0.62 -9.73 4.49
CA GLN A 314 0.42 -9.65 3.46
C GLN A 314 -0.15 -9.25 2.08
N ALA A 315 -1.32 -9.77 1.70
CA ALA A 315 -1.99 -9.37 0.46
C ALA A 315 -2.40 -7.90 0.50
N GLU A 316 -2.94 -7.42 1.62
CA GLU A 316 -3.32 -6.01 1.79
C GLU A 316 -2.09 -5.08 1.83
N ALA A 317 -0.99 -5.51 2.45
CA ALA A 317 0.26 -4.76 2.43
C ALA A 317 0.84 -4.61 1.00
N ARG A 318 0.65 -5.60 0.11
CA ARG A 318 1.02 -5.52 -1.31
C ARG A 318 0.10 -4.58 -2.09
N ARG A 319 -1.23 -4.65 -1.88
CA ARG A 319 -2.18 -3.69 -2.48
C ARG A 319 -1.84 -2.25 -2.07
N ALA A 320 -1.57 -2.04 -0.78
CA ALA A 320 -1.16 -0.74 -0.25
C ALA A 320 0.22 -0.28 -0.76
N ALA A 321 1.09 -1.18 -1.26
CA ALA A 321 2.31 -0.81 -1.96
C ALA A 321 1.99 -0.32 -3.38
N ALA A 322 1.30 -1.13 -4.19
CA ALA A 322 0.91 -0.74 -5.55
C ALA A 322 0.09 0.58 -5.61
N LEU A 323 -0.72 0.86 -4.58
CA LEU A 323 -1.43 2.14 -4.45
C LEU A 323 -0.53 3.33 -4.11
N ARG A 324 0.62 3.14 -3.45
CA ARG A 324 1.64 4.19 -3.29
C ARG A 324 2.41 4.38 -4.59
N ASP A 325 2.85 3.28 -5.20
CA ASP A 325 3.61 3.31 -6.46
C ASP A 325 2.82 4.03 -7.58
N GLU A 326 1.49 3.81 -7.65
CA GLU A 326 0.60 4.58 -8.54
C GLU A 326 0.48 6.05 -8.11
N LEU A 327 0.30 6.37 -6.83
CA LEU A 327 0.22 7.77 -6.34
C LEU A 327 1.51 8.55 -6.63
N ASP A 328 2.67 7.93 -6.49
CA ASP A 328 3.97 8.54 -6.77
C ASP A 328 4.17 8.71 -8.30
N ALA A 329 3.70 7.76 -9.10
CA ALA A 329 3.62 7.93 -10.55
C ALA A 329 2.63 9.05 -10.98
N GLN A 330 1.55 9.30 -10.23
CA GLN A 330 0.68 10.46 -10.47
C GLN A 330 1.34 11.78 -10.03
N ARG A 331 2.11 11.79 -8.94
CA ARG A 331 2.88 12.97 -8.48
C ARG A 331 3.89 13.42 -9.54
N GLU A 332 4.74 12.52 -10.04
CA GLU A 332 5.66 12.88 -11.13
C GLU A 332 4.93 13.38 -12.40
N ARG A 333 3.70 12.89 -12.67
CA ARG A 333 2.89 13.37 -13.82
C ARG A 333 2.40 14.80 -13.59
N ALA A 334 2.02 15.15 -12.37
CA ALA A 334 1.70 16.54 -11.98
C ALA A 334 2.95 17.43 -12.06
N ASP A 335 4.07 17.04 -11.45
CA ASP A 335 5.32 17.82 -11.48
C ASP A 335 5.84 18.07 -12.91
N ARG A 336 5.62 17.11 -13.82
CA ARG A 336 5.93 17.27 -15.25
C ARG A 336 4.95 18.20 -15.97
N ALA A 337 3.67 18.21 -15.59
CA ALA A 337 2.69 19.18 -16.10
C ALA A 337 3.06 20.61 -15.66
N ASP A 338 3.30 20.83 -14.36
CA ASP A 338 3.66 22.14 -13.80
C ASP A 338 4.90 22.74 -14.47
N ARG A 339 5.93 21.92 -14.74
CA ARG A 339 7.14 22.35 -15.48
C ARG A 339 6.80 22.79 -16.91
N LEU A 340 5.97 22.03 -17.62
CA LEU A 340 5.54 22.36 -18.98
C LEU A 340 4.63 23.60 -19.02
N GLU A 341 3.79 23.82 -18.00
CA GLU A 341 2.99 25.05 -17.89
C GLU A 341 3.88 26.28 -17.64
N GLN A 342 4.90 26.16 -16.78
CA GLN A 342 5.90 27.22 -16.61
C GLN A 342 6.71 27.51 -17.90
N GLU A 343 6.97 26.51 -18.74
CA GLU A 343 7.58 26.71 -20.05
C GLU A 343 6.63 27.40 -21.02
N ILE A 344 5.37 26.97 -21.09
CA ILE A 344 4.32 27.62 -21.88
C ILE A 344 4.17 29.10 -21.49
N GLU A 345 4.23 29.44 -20.21
CA GLU A 345 4.13 30.83 -19.75
C GLU A 345 5.36 31.66 -20.13
N LYS A 346 6.58 31.08 -20.05
CA LYS A 346 7.80 31.70 -20.58
C LYS A 346 7.72 31.93 -22.09
N TYR A 347 7.09 31.03 -22.85
CA TYR A 347 6.85 31.22 -24.28
C TYR A 347 5.76 32.27 -24.59
N ARG A 348 4.70 32.37 -23.77
CA ARG A 348 3.69 33.45 -23.86
C ARG A 348 4.32 34.82 -23.67
N SER A 349 5.12 35.02 -22.62
CA SER A 349 5.84 36.27 -22.37
C SER A 349 6.76 36.65 -23.55
N ARG A 350 7.54 35.70 -24.08
CA ARG A 350 8.39 35.94 -25.27
C ARG A 350 7.58 36.26 -26.52
N LEU A 351 6.36 35.73 -26.67
CA LEU A 351 5.47 36.06 -27.77
C LEU A 351 4.94 37.48 -27.64
N SER A 352 4.52 37.92 -26.45
CA SER A 352 4.10 39.31 -26.23
C SER A 352 5.25 40.32 -26.44
N ASP A 353 6.48 39.97 -26.08
CA ASP A 353 7.66 40.80 -26.37
C ASP A 353 7.89 40.93 -27.89
N ALA A 354 7.79 39.80 -28.62
CA ALA A 354 7.92 39.79 -30.07
C ALA A 354 6.79 40.56 -30.78
N GLU A 355 5.57 40.52 -30.25
CA GLU A 355 4.44 41.32 -30.73
C GLU A 355 4.64 42.82 -30.46
N TYR A 356 5.12 43.19 -29.27
CA TYR A 356 5.49 44.57 -28.94
C TYR A 356 6.56 45.12 -29.90
N TYR A 357 7.67 44.39 -30.11
CA TYR A 357 8.71 44.81 -31.05
C TYR A 357 8.22 44.86 -32.51
N LYS A 358 7.29 43.98 -32.89
CA LYS A 358 6.65 44.01 -34.22
C LYS A 358 5.79 45.26 -34.41
N CYS A 359 5.05 45.69 -33.37
CA CYS A 359 4.31 46.95 -33.38
C CYS A 359 5.24 48.17 -33.47
N LEU A 360 6.29 48.22 -32.63
CA LEU A 360 7.29 49.31 -32.65
C LEU A 360 8.02 49.41 -34.01
N VAL A 361 8.33 48.29 -34.65
CA VAL A 361 8.89 48.26 -36.02
C VAL A 361 7.85 48.66 -37.08
N GLY A 362 6.55 48.51 -36.79
CA GLY A 362 5.47 49.10 -37.57
C GLY A 362 5.46 50.62 -37.48
N GLU A 363 5.35 51.15 -36.26
CA GLU A 363 5.37 52.59 -35.95
C GLU A 363 6.59 53.29 -36.57
N LEU A 364 7.80 52.75 -36.36
CA LEU A 364 9.03 53.28 -36.97
C LEU A 364 9.03 53.23 -38.50
N ARG A 365 8.26 52.34 -39.15
CA ARG A 365 8.10 52.33 -40.61
C ARG A 365 7.07 53.35 -41.11
N ASP A 366 6.06 53.67 -40.30
CA ASP A 366 5.12 54.75 -40.58
C ASP A 366 5.78 56.12 -40.36
N ASP A 367 6.57 56.30 -39.29
CA ASP A 367 7.40 57.50 -39.09
C ASP A 367 8.37 57.71 -40.26
N ASN A 368 9.04 56.65 -40.72
CA ASN A 368 9.94 56.76 -41.87
C ASN A 368 9.19 57.04 -43.19
N ARG A 369 7.93 56.59 -43.36
CA ARG A 369 7.07 57.03 -44.49
C ARG A 369 6.76 58.51 -44.40
N ALA A 370 6.24 58.97 -43.25
CA ALA A 370 5.90 60.37 -43.04
C ALA A 370 7.11 61.32 -43.19
N LEU A 371 8.31 60.89 -42.76
CA LEU A 371 9.56 61.64 -42.97
C LEU A 371 10.01 61.68 -44.43
N LEU A 372 9.77 60.61 -45.21
CA LEU A 372 10.05 60.60 -46.65
C LEU A 372 9.06 61.48 -47.42
N GLU A 373 7.76 61.40 -47.08
CA GLU A 373 6.71 62.26 -47.65
C GLU A 373 6.94 63.74 -47.32
N ALA A 374 7.31 64.05 -46.07
CA ALA A 374 7.68 65.41 -45.66
C ALA A 374 8.97 65.91 -46.35
N ARG A 375 9.94 65.02 -46.58
CA ARG A 375 11.13 65.34 -47.39
C ARG A 375 10.74 65.64 -48.84
N GLU A 376 9.91 64.82 -49.46
CA GLU A 376 9.45 65.01 -50.84
C GLU A 376 8.69 66.33 -51.01
N GLN A 377 7.81 66.66 -50.08
CA GLN A 377 7.11 67.96 -50.02
C GLN A 377 8.07 69.15 -49.84
N LEU A 378 9.16 68.99 -49.09
CA LEU A 378 10.19 70.03 -48.94
C LEU A 378 11.09 70.13 -50.18
N GLU A 379 11.39 69.02 -50.84
CA GLU A 379 12.12 68.99 -52.11
C GLU A 379 11.28 69.61 -53.26
N GLU A 380 9.97 69.39 -53.29
CA GLU A 380 9.04 70.08 -54.20
C GLU A 380 8.99 71.60 -53.92
N GLN A 381 8.94 72.01 -52.65
CA GLN A 381 9.03 73.42 -52.25
C GLN A 381 10.37 74.08 -52.63
N LEU A 382 11.48 73.31 -52.65
CA LEU A 382 12.81 73.78 -53.07
C LEU A 382 12.99 73.74 -54.60
N ALA A 383 12.33 72.83 -55.30
CA ALA A 383 12.29 72.76 -56.76
C ALA A 383 11.31 73.78 -57.38
N GLY A 384 10.38 74.31 -56.57
CA GLY A 384 9.45 75.37 -56.94
C GLY A 384 10.19 76.61 -57.50
N PRO A 385 9.90 77.05 -58.74
CA PRO A 385 10.67 78.09 -59.41
C PRO A 385 10.35 79.50 -58.89
N GLY A 386 10.87 79.85 -57.71
CA GLY A 386 10.62 81.17 -57.09
C GLY A 386 11.54 81.63 -55.96
N ALA A 387 12.40 80.79 -55.38
CA ALA A 387 13.11 81.08 -54.13
C ALA A 387 14.62 81.35 -54.29
N ALA A 388 15.01 82.50 -54.89
CA ALA A 388 16.42 82.88 -55.07
C ALA A 388 16.82 84.23 -54.41
N PRO A 389 17.35 84.21 -53.17
CA PRO A 389 18.05 85.33 -52.54
C PRO A 389 19.58 85.04 -52.33
N PRO A 390 20.40 85.99 -51.83
CA PRO A 390 21.67 86.33 -52.51
C PRO A 390 22.98 85.79 -51.86
N PRO A 391 24.12 85.85 -52.58
CA PRO A 391 25.42 85.34 -52.12
C PRO A 391 26.27 86.37 -51.33
N PRO A 392 26.48 86.15 -50.02
CA PRO A 392 27.76 86.48 -49.38
C PRO A 392 28.17 85.43 -48.30
N PRO A 393 29.28 85.61 -47.57
CA PRO A 393 30.65 85.71 -48.03
C PRO A 393 31.52 84.54 -47.51
N ARG A 394 32.82 84.52 -47.84
CA ARG A 394 33.76 83.44 -47.45
C ARG A 394 33.82 83.20 -45.93
N CYS A 395 33.47 81.99 -45.47
CA CYS A 395 33.74 81.52 -44.11
C CYS A 395 34.33 80.09 -44.06
N ARG A 396 35.42 79.96 -43.27
CA ARG A 396 36.20 78.77 -42.83
C ARG A 396 36.04 77.42 -43.57
N PRO A 397 37.12 76.88 -44.19
CA PRO A 397 37.08 75.69 -45.05
C PRO A 397 37.06 74.33 -44.31
N ARG A 398 36.26 74.17 -43.26
CA ARG A 398 36.14 72.89 -42.51
C ARG A 398 34.76 72.22 -42.54
N CYS A 399 33.70 72.91 -42.94
CA CYS A 399 32.37 72.29 -43.07
C CYS A 399 32.17 71.58 -44.42
N CYS A 400 32.52 72.25 -45.53
CA CYS A 400 32.18 71.80 -46.88
C CYS A 400 32.86 70.50 -47.34
N ARG A 401 33.90 70.01 -46.64
CA ARG A 401 34.61 68.77 -47.01
C ARG A 401 33.85 67.47 -46.71
N ARG A 402 32.70 67.53 -46.03
CA ARG A 402 31.83 66.36 -45.76
C ARG A 402 30.50 66.36 -46.52
N ALA A 403 30.18 67.42 -47.27
CA ALA A 403 28.97 67.56 -48.08
C ALA A 403 29.24 67.58 -49.60
N ALA A 404 30.48 67.32 -50.00
CA ALA A 404 30.94 67.33 -51.39
C ALA A 404 31.56 65.99 -51.83
N THR A 405 31.18 64.90 -51.17
CA THR A 405 31.35 63.53 -51.67
C THR A 405 29.96 63.02 -52.04
N PRO A 406 29.64 62.87 -53.34
CA PRO A 406 28.53 62.02 -53.74
C PRO A 406 28.83 60.56 -53.31
N PRO A 407 27.84 59.65 -53.35
CA PRO A 407 28.09 58.22 -53.17
C PRO A 407 28.85 57.57 -54.35
N THR A 408 29.59 58.36 -55.16
CA THR A 408 30.29 57.91 -56.37
C THR A 408 31.34 56.84 -56.11
N ALA A 409 31.88 56.69 -54.89
CA ALA A 409 32.77 55.56 -54.58
C ALA A 409 32.02 54.21 -54.68
N SER A 410 31.01 54.00 -53.84
CA SER A 410 30.25 52.74 -53.81
C SER A 410 29.41 52.46 -55.07
N TRP A 411 29.09 53.49 -55.86
CA TRP A 411 28.43 53.33 -57.16
C TRP A 411 29.47 53.03 -58.24
N SER A 412 30.58 53.78 -58.33
CA SER A 412 31.67 53.47 -59.28
C SER A 412 32.35 52.12 -59.00
N GLU A 413 32.38 51.63 -57.76
CA GLU A 413 32.87 50.29 -57.43
C GLU A 413 31.90 49.20 -57.93
N ARG A 414 30.58 49.46 -57.91
CA ARG A 414 29.56 48.56 -58.47
C ARG A 414 29.53 48.62 -59.99
N ASP A 415 29.61 49.81 -60.57
CA ASP A 415 29.67 50.03 -62.01
C ASP A 415 30.96 49.42 -62.58
N ALA A 416 32.11 49.57 -61.90
CA ALA A 416 33.36 48.93 -62.30
C ALA A 416 33.33 47.40 -62.10
N ALA A 417 32.65 46.88 -61.07
CA ALA A 417 32.45 45.44 -60.91
C ALA A 417 31.51 44.87 -61.99
N GLN A 418 30.47 45.61 -62.39
CA GLN A 418 29.58 45.24 -63.49
C GLN A 418 30.27 45.35 -64.85
N GLN A 419 31.10 46.37 -65.07
CA GLN A 419 31.96 46.48 -66.26
C GLN A 419 32.97 45.34 -66.31
N LYS A 420 33.68 45.01 -65.22
CA LYS A 420 34.62 43.87 -65.21
C LYS A 420 33.91 42.53 -65.37
N LEU A 421 32.70 42.36 -64.84
CA LEU A 421 31.87 41.19 -65.11
C LEU A 421 31.43 41.13 -66.57
N GLN A 422 31.07 42.26 -67.18
CA GLN A 422 30.70 42.32 -68.59
C GLN A 422 31.89 42.13 -69.53
N GLU A 423 33.05 42.70 -69.24
CA GLU A 423 34.33 42.39 -69.91
C GLU A 423 34.62 40.89 -69.81
N LEU A 424 34.47 40.26 -68.64
CA LEU A 424 34.64 38.81 -68.49
C LEU A 424 33.59 37.98 -69.23
N MET A 425 32.34 38.47 -69.38
CA MET A 425 31.33 37.83 -70.23
C MET A 425 31.64 38.01 -71.72
N GLU A 426 32.19 39.15 -72.14
CA GLU A 426 32.59 39.42 -73.52
C GLU A 426 33.87 38.63 -73.89
N GLU A 427 34.86 38.57 -73.00
CA GLU A 427 36.05 37.70 -73.08
C GLU A 427 35.63 36.21 -73.14
N ASN A 428 34.69 35.77 -72.29
CA ASN A 428 34.20 34.37 -72.29
C ASN A 428 33.38 34.06 -73.56
N ASN A 429 32.53 34.98 -74.03
CA ASN A 429 31.85 34.85 -75.33
C ASN A 429 32.83 34.83 -76.51
N GLN A 430 33.92 35.59 -76.45
CA GLN A 430 34.99 35.58 -77.46
C GLN A 430 35.82 34.29 -77.40
N LEU A 431 36.11 33.76 -76.20
CA LEU A 431 36.75 32.44 -76.02
C LEU A 431 35.84 31.31 -76.50
N GLN A 432 34.52 31.37 -76.24
CA GLN A 432 33.54 30.44 -76.81
C GLN A 432 33.43 30.58 -78.33
N TYR A 433 33.50 31.80 -78.88
CA TYR A 433 33.51 32.03 -80.32
C TYR A 433 34.77 31.47 -80.98
N VAL A 434 35.96 31.73 -80.42
CA VAL A 434 37.24 31.15 -80.88
C VAL A 434 37.22 29.63 -80.76
N THR A 435 36.75 29.07 -79.65
CA THR A 435 36.58 27.62 -79.46
C THR A 435 35.62 27.05 -80.51
N LYS A 436 34.51 27.74 -80.79
CA LYS A 436 33.54 27.35 -81.82
C LYS A 436 34.09 27.48 -83.24
N CYS A 437 34.95 28.45 -83.53
CA CYS A 437 35.67 28.53 -84.81
C CYS A 437 36.69 27.40 -84.95
N MET A 438 37.53 27.13 -83.95
CA MET A 438 38.48 26.01 -83.94
C MET A 438 37.79 24.66 -84.10
N LEU A 439 36.64 24.47 -83.43
CA LEU A 439 35.80 23.27 -83.59
C LEU A 439 35.10 23.23 -84.96
N SER A 440 34.65 24.37 -85.50
CA SER A 440 34.03 24.44 -86.84
C SER A 440 35.03 24.22 -87.97
N GLU A 441 36.31 24.56 -87.79
CA GLU A 441 37.38 24.22 -88.73
C GLU A 441 37.81 22.76 -88.59
N SER A 442 37.69 22.17 -87.39
CA SER A 442 37.94 20.73 -87.15
C SER A 442 36.77 19.80 -87.54
N GLN A 443 35.53 20.31 -87.60
CA GLN A 443 34.34 19.55 -87.99
C GLN A 443 33.95 19.74 -89.47
N GLY A 444 34.89 20.20 -90.30
CA GLY A 444 34.79 20.24 -91.75
C GLY A 444 35.13 18.90 -92.44
N GLY A 445 34.81 17.74 -91.86
CA GLY A 445 35.16 16.45 -92.47
C GLY A 445 34.62 15.18 -91.79
N ALA A 446 33.76 14.47 -92.54
CA ALA A 446 33.33 13.07 -92.41
C ALA A 446 32.42 12.65 -91.23
N ASP A 447 31.22 12.21 -91.59
CA ASP A 447 30.35 11.32 -90.81
C ASP A 447 30.95 9.92 -90.61
N PRO A 448 30.48 9.16 -89.60
CA PRO A 448 30.65 7.72 -89.53
C PRO A 448 29.31 6.95 -89.54
N ASP A 449 28.97 6.27 -90.65
CA ASP A 449 28.27 4.99 -90.59
C ASP A 449 28.49 4.11 -91.85
N GLU A 450 28.27 2.80 -91.68
CA GLU A 450 28.22 1.68 -92.63
C GLU A 450 29.31 1.55 -93.73
N GLY A 451 30.04 0.43 -93.73
CA GLY A 451 30.86 -0.01 -94.88
C GLY A 451 32.13 -0.79 -94.54
N GLY A 452 32.01 -1.96 -93.90
CA GLY A 452 33.19 -2.73 -93.46
C GLY A 452 33.93 -3.46 -94.58
N ALA A 453 35.23 -3.15 -94.77
CA ALA A 453 36.22 -4.04 -95.39
C ALA A 453 37.66 -3.63 -95.00
N THR A 454 38.50 -4.61 -94.61
CA THR A 454 39.97 -4.46 -94.54
C THR A 454 40.56 -4.45 -95.96
N PRO A 455 41.56 -3.59 -96.24
CA PRO A 455 42.97 -3.98 -96.03
C PRO A 455 43.74 -2.91 -95.24
N GLU A 456 44.67 -3.27 -94.34
CA GLU A 456 45.99 -3.88 -94.59
C GLU A 456 46.95 -3.07 -95.48
N ALA A 457 48.16 -2.89 -94.94
CA ALA A 457 49.45 -2.59 -95.57
C ALA A 457 49.47 -1.82 -96.91
N ALA A 458 49.98 -0.59 -96.84
CA ALA A 458 50.61 0.03 -98.01
C ALA A 458 51.92 -0.69 -98.33
N ASP A 459 52.00 -1.39 -99.46
CA ASP A 459 53.29 -1.70 -100.09
C ASP A 459 53.19 -1.92 -101.62
N THR A 460 54.30 -1.66 -102.32
CA THR A 460 54.56 -1.88 -103.77
C THR A 460 53.81 -1.03 -104.83
N SER A 461 54.36 -1.03 -106.05
CA SER A 461 53.74 -0.63 -107.33
C SER A 461 53.44 0.87 -107.65
N LEU A 462 54.23 1.83 -107.16
CA LEU A 462 54.42 3.12 -107.89
C LEU A 462 55.88 3.61 -108.00
N SER A 463 56.82 2.98 -107.30
CA SER A 463 58.25 3.36 -107.31
C SER A 463 59.03 2.81 -108.53
N GLU A 464 58.71 1.61 -109.01
CA GLU A 464 59.50 0.90 -110.03
C GLU A 464 59.47 1.55 -111.42
N GLN A 465 58.33 2.11 -111.83
CA GLN A 465 58.18 2.73 -113.16
C GLN A 465 58.97 4.04 -113.29
N LEU A 466 59.11 4.79 -112.19
CA LEU A 466 59.91 6.02 -112.17
C LEU A 466 61.39 5.75 -111.93
N SER A 467 61.75 4.72 -111.14
CA SER A 467 63.15 4.35 -110.92
C SER A 467 63.80 3.75 -112.17
N SER A 468 63.14 2.84 -112.90
CA SER A 468 63.71 2.23 -114.13
C SER A 468 64.10 3.26 -115.21
N ARG A 469 63.17 4.16 -115.58
CA ARG A 469 63.45 5.24 -116.57
C ARG A 469 64.45 6.28 -116.07
N ARG A 470 64.55 6.51 -114.77
CA ARG A 470 65.49 7.48 -114.17
C ARG A 470 66.88 6.86 -113.98
N ALA A 471 66.97 5.56 -113.68
CA ALA A 471 68.21 4.81 -113.56
C ALA A 471 68.93 4.69 -114.91
N LEU A 472 68.25 4.31 -116.00
CA LEU A 472 68.86 4.29 -117.34
C LEU A 472 69.35 5.67 -117.80
N ARG A 473 68.64 6.74 -117.42
CA ARG A 473 69.04 8.13 -117.70
C ARG A 473 70.28 8.52 -116.87
N LEU A 474 70.27 8.21 -115.58
CA LEU A 474 71.40 8.39 -114.66
C LEU A 474 72.59 7.50 -115.02
N GLU A 475 72.42 6.32 -115.63
CA GLU A 475 73.53 5.50 -116.12
C GLU A 475 74.18 6.10 -117.38
N LEU A 476 73.38 6.65 -118.30
CA LEU A 476 73.90 7.36 -119.47
C LEU A 476 74.56 8.67 -119.06
N GLU A 477 74.01 9.38 -118.06
CA GLU A 477 74.64 10.54 -117.44
C GLU A 477 75.90 10.15 -116.65
N CYS A 478 75.92 9.05 -115.89
CA CYS A 478 77.13 8.56 -115.23
C CYS A 478 78.19 8.07 -116.22
N ARG A 479 77.82 7.47 -117.36
CA ARG A 479 78.78 7.15 -118.44
C ARG A 479 79.34 8.43 -119.07
N ARG A 480 78.50 9.47 -119.32
CA ARG A 480 78.95 10.79 -119.79
C ARG A 480 79.82 11.52 -118.77
N LEU A 481 79.45 11.51 -117.49
CA LEU A 481 80.17 12.17 -116.40
C LEU A 481 81.49 11.45 -116.08
N ARG A 482 81.56 10.11 -116.17
CA ARG A 482 82.85 9.38 -116.12
C ARG A 482 83.73 9.72 -117.32
N ALA A 483 83.16 9.84 -118.52
CA ALA A 483 83.89 10.29 -119.71
C ALA A 483 84.28 11.78 -119.69
N ALA A 484 83.62 12.61 -118.86
CA ALA A 484 83.98 14.00 -118.61
C ALA A 484 85.04 14.12 -117.50
N LEU A 485 84.92 13.34 -116.42
CA LEU A 485 85.94 13.22 -115.36
C LEU A 485 87.27 12.72 -115.94
N ALA A 486 87.24 11.73 -116.84
CA ALA A 486 88.41 11.27 -117.58
C ALA A 486 89.02 12.33 -118.54
N ARG A 487 88.35 13.47 -118.77
CA ARG A 487 88.90 14.64 -119.47
C ARG A 487 89.34 15.76 -118.51
N LEU A 488 88.85 15.75 -117.27
CA LEU A 488 89.17 16.71 -116.21
C LEU A 488 90.27 16.23 -115.26
N GLN A 489 90.79 15.01 -115.43
CA GLN A 489 91.97 14.51 -114.71
C GLN A 489 93.30 14.80 -115.44
N ASP A 490 93.28 15.08 -116.75
CA ASP A 490 94.48 15.30 -117.56
C ASP A 490 94.87 16.79 -117.77
N GLU A 491 94.01 17.75 -117.39
CA GLU A 491 94.37 19.17 -117.31
C GLU A 491 94.10 19.75 -115.90
N PRO A 492 95.09 20.35 -115.22
CA PRO A 492 94.85 21.14 -114.02
C PRO A 492 94.19 22.49 -114.39
N PRO A 493 93.17 22.95 -113.66
CA PRO A 493 92.51 24.23 -113.94
C PRO A 493 93.46 25.42 -113.68
N PRO A 494 93.25 26.56 -114.36
CA PRO A 494 94.02 27.78 -114.10
C PRO A 494 93.82 28.25 -112.65
N PRO A 495 94.87 28.81 -112.00
CA PRO A 495 94.87 29.05 -110.56
C PRO A 495 93.77 30.02 -110.08
N ASP A 496 93.37 30.97 -110.92
CA ASP A 496 92.33 31.95 -110.59
C ASP A 496 90.98 31.28 -110.26
N GLN A 497 90.58 30.28 -111.06
CA GLN A 497 89.34 29.51 -110.81
C GLN A 497 89.44 28.66 -109.54
N LEU A 498 90.64 28.20 -109.17
CA LEU A 498 90.85 27.45 -107.93
C LEU A 498 90.62 28.36 -106.71
N VAL A 499 91.10 29.61 -106.77
CA VAL A 499 90.89 30.62 -105.72
C VAL A 499 89.42 31.02 -105.62
N GLU A 500 88.74 31.24 -106.75
CA GLU A 500 87.29 31.51 -106.76
C GLU A 500 86.51 30.37 -106.10
N LEU A 501 86.73 29.12 -106.54
CA LEU A 501 86.10 27.92 -105.95
C LEU A 501 86.43 27.76 -104.46
N GLU A 502 87.64 28.10 -104.01
CA GLU A 502 87.97 28.12 -102.59
C GLU A 502 87.17 29.16 -101.80
N THR A 503 86.97 30.37 -102.35
CA THR A 503 86.14 31.40 -101.68
C THR A 503 84.67 31.01 -101.66
N GLU A 504 84.15 30.40 -102.73
CA GLU A 504 82.79 29.86 -102.77
C GLU A 504 82.61 28.70 -101.80
N ASN A 505 83.58 27.79 -101.69
CA ASN A 505 83.54 26.69 -100.73
C ASN A 505 83.51 27.21 -99.28
N LYS A 506 84.36 28.18 -98.93
CA LYS A 506 84.36 28.84 -97.61
C LYS A 506 83.01 29.54 -97.33
N LYS A 507 82.41 30.19 -98.34
CA LYS A 507 81.10 30.87 -98.27
C LYS A 507 79.92 29.90 -98.17
N LEU A 508 79.98 28.74 -98.83
CA LEU A 508 79.00 27.67 -98.71
C LEU A 508 79.10 26.96 -97.36
N LYS A 509 80.33 26.74 -96.85
CA LYS A 509 80.56 26.14 -95.53
C LYS A 509 79.98 27.00 -94.41
N LEU A 510 80.25 28.31 -94.43
CA LEU A 510 79.61 29.27 -93.52
C LEU A 510 78.07 29.27 -93.63
N LYS A 511 77.49 29.02 -94.81
CA LYS A 511 76.03 28.84 -94.96
C LYS A 511 75.54 27.52 -94.36
N CYS A 512 76.29 26.42 -94.49
CA CYS A 512 75.98 25.16 -93.82
C CYS A 512 76.02 25.36 -92.29
N ASP A 513 77.09 25.93 -91.74
CA ASP A 513 77.22 26.21 -90.31
C ASP A 513 76.07 27.09 -89.80
N GLN A 514 75.66 28.11 -90.57
CA GLN A 514 74.49 28.95 -90.28
C GLN A 514 73.17 28.16 -90.31
N LEU A 515 72.95 27.33 -91.32
CA LEU A 515 71.75 26.50 -91.45
C LEU A 515 71.68 25.44 -90.34
N ASP A 516 72.78 24.78 -89.99
CA ASP A 516 72.83 23.83 -88.87
C ASP A 516 72.59 24.53 -87.53
N SER A 517 73.12 25.74 -87.31
CA SER A 517 72.77 26.56 -86.13
C SER A 517 71.30 27.00 -86.10
N SER A 518 70.66 27.11 -87.26
CA SER A 518 69.23 27.41 -87.38
C SER A 518 68.39 26.15 -87.08
N CYS A 519 68.74 25.01 -87.67
CA CYS A 519 68.09 23.72 -87.42
C CYS A 519 68.26 23.25 -85.97
N ALA A 520 69.42 23.51 -85.33
CA ALA A 520 69.60 23.23 -83.90
C ALA A 520 68.65 24.07 -83.02
N ARG A 521 68.50 25.36 -83.35
CA ARG A 521 67.60 26.28 -82.65
C ARG A 521 66.13 25.90 -82.83
N LEU A 522 65.72 25.55 -84.05
CA LEU A 522 64.36 25.08 -84.34
C LEU A 522 64.05 23.74 -83.65
N ARG A 523 65.04 22.83 -83.53
CA ARG A 523 64.89 21.60 -82.74
C ARG A 523 64.76 21.86 -81.24
N ALA A 524 65.50 22.84 -80.70
CA ALA A 524 65.34 23.27 -79.30
C ALA A 524 63.94 23.86 -79.06
N GLN A 525 63.48 24.76 -79.92
CA GLN A 525 62.14 25.35 -79.84
C GLN A 525 61.02 24.31 -80.00
N ALA A 526 61.21 23.28 -80.84
CA ALA A 526 60.27 22.17 -80.93
C ALA A 526 60.23 21.34 -79.63
N ALA A 527 61.38 21.04 -79.02
CA ALA A 527 61.44 20.32 -77.75
C ALA A 527 60.88 21.14 -76.56
N GLU A 528 61.05 22.47 -76.58
CA GLU A 528 60.42 23.39 -75.63
C GLU A 528 58.89 23.37 -75.77
N LEU A 529 58.37 23.41 -77.00
CA LEU A 529 56.93 23.30 -77.28
C LEU A 529 56.38 21.93 -76.87
N ASP A 530 57.06 20.82 -77.19
CA ASP A 530 56.68 19.47 -76.77
C ASP A 530 56.59 19.34 -75.24
N GLN A 531 57.47 20.03 -74.51
CA GLN A 531 57.42 20.05 -73.05
C GLN A 531 56.27 20.91 -72.51
N VAL A 532 55.97 22.06 -73.14
CA VAL A 532 54.80 22.88 -72.80
C VAL A 532 53.50 22.12 -73.05
N PHE A 533 53.38 21.40 -74.16
CA PHE A 533 52.21 20.57 -74.44
C PHE A 533 52.03 19.44 -73.41
N LYS A 534 53.10 18.76 -72.99
CA LYS A 534 53.03 17.76 -71.92
C LYS A 534 52.58 18.38 -70.59
N ASN A 535 53.17 19.50 -70.19
CA ASN A 535 52.78 20.21 -68.97
C ASN A 535 51.29 20.60 -69.01
N ALA A 536 50.79 21.09 -70.15
CA ALA A 536 49.39 21.48 -70.33
C ALA A 536 48.42 20.28 -70.32
N LEU A 537 48.84 19.11 -70.79
CA LEU A 537 48.07 17.85 -70.67
C LEU A 537 48.06 17.37 -69.22
N ASP A 538 49.21 17.37 -68.55
CA ASP A 538 49.34 17.01 -67.13
C ASP A 538 48.55 17.96 -66.21
N GLU A 539 48.39 19.23 -66.57
CA GLU A 539 47.55 20.19 -65.84
C GLU A 539 46.06 19.98 -66.14
N ASN A 540 45.66 19.70 -67.38
CA ASN A 540 44.27 19.35 -67.69
C ASN A 540 43.83 18.06 -66.98
N ALA A 541 44.69 17.04 -66.89
CA ALA A 541 44.39 15.82 -66.13
C ALA A 541 44.11 16.14 -64.65
N LYS A 542 44.98 16.91 -64.00
CA LYS A 542 44.78 17.35 -62.60
C LYS A 542 43.53 18.21 -62.40
N LEU A 543 43.17 19.03 -63.39
CA LEU A 543 41.93 19.82 -63.35
C LEU A 543 40.69 18.93 -63.51
N GLN A 544 40.75 17.88 -64.34
CA GLN A 544 39.68 16.90 -64.48
C GLN A 544 39.51 16.07 -63.19
N ASP A 545 40.60 15.53 -62.63
CA ASP A 545 40.60 14.85 -61.33
C ASP A 545 40.00 15.73 -60.22
N ALA A 546 40.34 17.02 -60.23
CA ALA A 546 39.79 18.00 -59.29
C ALA A 546 38.30 18.28 -59.52
N LEU A 547 37.82 18.32 -60.77
CA LEU A 547 36.40 18.47 -61.09
C LEU A 547 35.60 17.24 -60.65
N ASP A 548 36.07 16.04 -60.95
CA ASP A 548 35.40 14.78 -60.58
C ASP A 548 35.37 14.59 -59.06
N ALA A 549 36.45 14.97 -58.35
CA ALA A 549 36.47 15.03 -56.89
C ALA A 549 35.49 16.08 -56.32
N LYS A 550 35.26 17.22 -57.00
CA LYS A 550 34.23 18.19 -56.59
C LYS A 550 32.83 17.66 -56.85
N GLN A 551 32.59 16.98 -57.97
CA GLN A 551 31.30 16.38 -58.31
C GLN A 551 30.91 15.31 -57.28
N ALA A 552 31.82 14.39 -56.94
CA ALA A 552 31.59 13.38 -55.91
C ALA A 552 31.24 13.98 -54.52
N VAL A 553 31.79 15.16 -54.18
CA VAL A 553 31.42 15.90 -52.96
C VAL A 553 30.03 16.53 -53.07
N ILE A 554 29.67 17.07 -54.24
CA ILE A 554 28.32 17.62 -54.49
C ILE A 554 27.26 16.51 -54.39
N ASP A 555 27.49 15.37 -55.05
CA ASP A 555 26.58 14.23 -55.07
C ASP A 555 26.38 13.64 -53.66
N LYS A 556 27.47 13.50 -52.89
CA LYS A 556 27.37 13.10 -51.48
C LYS A 556 26.53 14.08 -50.67
N GLN A 557 26.78 15.39 -50.79
CA GLN A 557 25.97 16.39 -50.09
C GLN A 557 24.51 16.43 -50.56
N ALA A 558 24.18 15.97 -51.77
CA ALA A 558 22.80 15.84 -52.22
C ALA A 558 22.11 14.66 -51.51
N VAL A 559 22.79 13.51 -51.41
CA VAL A 559 22.31 12.34 -50.64
C VAL A 559 22.14 12.68 -49.16
N ASP A 560 23.12 13.36 -48.55
CA ASP A 560 23.05 13.77 -47.14
C ASP A 560 21.85 14.71 -46.89
N ARG A 561 21.57 15.66 -47.79
CA ARG A 561 20.39 16.57 -47.68
C ARG A 561 19.06 15.85 -47.86
N GLU A 562 18.97 14.88 -48.78
CA GLU A 562 17.75 14.09 -48.96
C GLU A 562 17.50 13.15 -47.76
N ALA A 563 18.55 12.64 -47.12
CA ALA A 563 18.45 11.90 -45.86
C ALA A 563 17.91 12.76 -44.70
N GLU A 564 18.41 14.01 -44.53
CA GLU A 564 17.86 14.94 -43.53
C GLU A 564 16.40 15.33 -43.82
N LYS A 565 16.06 15.55 -45.10
CA LYS A 565 14.67 15.82 -45.54
C LYS A 565 13.72 14.67 -45.19
N ASN A 566 14.15 13.43 -45.34
CA ASN A 566 13.34 12.27 -44.94
C ASN A 566 13.16 12.19 -43.41
N LYS A 567 14.22 12.44 -42.61
CA LYS A 567 14.12 12.52 -41.15
C LYS A 567 13.13 13.60 -40.69
N LEU A 568 13.19 14.79 -41.29
CA LEU A 568 12.25 15.88 -41.02
C LEU A 568 10.80 15.46 -41.30
N GLN A 569 10.55 14.79 -42.43
CA GLN A 569 9.22 14.28 -42.76
C GLN A 569 8.71 13.22 -41.76
N ASP A 570 9.59 12.42 -41.17
CA ASP A 570 9.21 11.46 -40.12
C ASP A 570 8.96 12.14 -38.77
N PHE A 571 9.70 13.20 -38.44
CA PHE A 571 9.38 14.06 -37.28
C PHE A 571 8.04 14.79 -37.44
N GLU A 572 7.70 15.27 -38.65
CA GLU A 572 6.38 15.85 -38.96
C GLU A 572 5.25 14.85 -38.71
N LYS A 573 5.37 13.61 -39.22
CA LYS A 573 4.41 12.51 -38.97
C LYS A 573 4.27 12.20 -37.47
N HIS A 574 5.36 12.27 -36.71
CA HIS A 574 5.34 12.03 -35.26
C HIS A 574 4.66 13.18 -34.50
N LEU A 575 4.91 14.44 -34.87
CA LEU A 575 4.22 15.61 -34.31
C LEU A 575 2.71 15.60 -34.62
N GLU A 576 2.32 15.15 -35.82
CA GLU A 576 0.93 14.89 -36.19
C GLU A 576 0.26 13.82 -35.31
N ALA A 577 0.97 12.73 -34.99
CA ALA A 577 0.47 11.69 -34.09
C ALA A 577 0.28 12.24 -32.66
N LEU A 578 1.30 12.93 -32.13
CA LEU A 578 1.25 13.56 -30.80
C LEU A 578 0.14 14.62 -30.68
N THR A 579 -0.17 15.37 -31.73
CA THR A 579 -1.30 16.31 -31.71
C THR A 579 -2.66 15.61 -31.73
N LYS A 580 -2.81 14.49 -32.43
CA LYS A 580 -4.03 13.66 -32.41
C LYS A 580 -4.24 13.01 -31.05
N ASP A 581 -3.18 12.51 -30.41
CA ASP A 581 -3.27 11.98 -29.05
C ASP A 581 -3.49 13.07 -28.00
N LYS A 582 -2.91 14.27 -28.14
CA LYS A 582 -3.26 15.44 -27.31
C LYS A 582 -4.75 15.78 -27.37
N GLN A 583 -5.34 15.80 -28.57
CA GLN A 583 -6.78 16.03 -28.75
C GLN A 583 -7.61 14.92 -28.10
N ARG A 584 -7.18 13.66 -28.21
CA ARG A 584 -7.82 12.51 -27.56
C ARG A 584 -7.78 12.60 -26.03
N ILE A 585 -6.64 12.98 -25.46
CA ILE A 585 -6.47 13.20 -24.01
C ILE A 585 -7.37 14.36 -23.55
N GLN A 586 -7.42 15.48 -24.28
CA GLN A 586 -8.31 16.60 -23.95
C GLN A 586 -9.78 16.15 -23.89
N MET A 587 -10.27 15.40 -24.88
CA MET A 587 -11.65 14.88 -24.87
C MET A 587 -11.93 13.93 -23.69
N LEU A 588 -10.93 13.20 -23.20
CA LEU A 588 -11.04 12.37 -22.00
C LEU A 588 -11.08 13.23 -20.72
N CYS A 589 -10.22 14.25 -20.60
CA CYS A 589 -10.25 15.20 -19.48
C CYS A 589 -11.60 15.92 -19.40
N ASP A 590 -12.09 16.46 -20.53
CA ASP A 590 -13.42 17.04 -20.68
C ASP A 590 -14.54 16.09 -20.23
N SER A 591 -14.45 14.80 -20.56
CA SER A 591 -15.43 13.79 -20.19
C SER A 591 -15.33 13.36 -18.71
N ILE A 592 -14.15 13.45 -18.11
CA ILE A 592 -13.94 13.20 -16.68
C ILE A 592 -14.46 14.37 -15.86
N GLN A 593 -14.20 15.62 -16.30
CA GLN A 593 -14.68 16.83 -15.62
C GLN A 593 -16.21 16.86 -15.56
N ARG A 594 -16.91 16.68 -16.70
CA ARG A 594 -18.39 16.63 -16.71
C ARG A 594 -18.95 15.60 -15.72
N ARG A 595 -18.27 14.46 -15.57
CA ARG A 595 -18.66 13.39 -14.64
C ARG A 595 -18.35 13.74 -13.18
N ALA A 596 -17.29 14.51 -12.90
CA ALA A 596 -17.06 15.09 -11.58
C ALA A 596 -18.16 16.11 -11.26
N ASP A 597 -18.45 17.04 -12.17
CA ASP A 597 -19.51 18.04 -11.99
C ASP A 597 -20.90 17.40 -11.79
N GLU A 598 -21.17 16.24 -12.39
CA GLU A 598 -22.40 15.46 -12.17
C GLU A 598 -22.41 14.80 -10.78
N LEU A 599 -21.29 14.18 -10.37
CA LEU A 599 -21.17 13.56 -9.05
C LEU A 599 -21.31 14.60 -7.93
N GLU A 600 -20.69 15.77 -8.06
CA GLU A 600 -20.86 16.88 -7.12
C GLU A 600 -22.33 17.30 -7.01
N LYS A 601 -23.05 17.49 -8.13
CA LYS A 601 -24.48 17.81 -8.12
C LYS A 601 -25.32 16.72 -7.43
N THR A 602 -24.96 15.44 -7.57
CA THR A 602 -25.64 14.37 -6.83
C THR A 602 -25.30 14.34 -5.33
N LEU A 603 -24.05 14.65 -4.95
CA LEU A 603 -23.64 14.80 -3.56
C LEU A 603 -24.40 15.95 -2.88
N ASP A 604 -24.54 17.07 -3.58
CA ASP A 604 -25.28 18.26 -3.16
C ASP A 604 -26.78 17.95 -2.96
N ALA A 605 -27.38 17.19 -3.87
CA ALA A 605 -28.76 16.72 -3.75
C ALA A 605 -28.96 15.79 -2.55
N ARG A 606 -28.10 14.77 -2.37
CA ARG A 606 -28.16 13.87 -1.20
C ARG A 606 -27.89 14.58 0.12
N SER A 607 -27.03 15.60 0.12
CA SER A 607 -26.76 16.42 1.31
C SER A 607 -27.99 17.25 1.71
N LYS A 608 -28.75 17.77 0.73
CA LYS A 608 -30.02 18.49 0.96
C LYS A 608 -31.13 17.55 1.44
N GLU A 609 -31.24 16.35 0.87
CA GLU A 609 -32.16 15.30 1.36
C GLU A 609 -31.85 14.89 2.80
N LEU A 610 -30.57 14.64 3.12
CA LEU A 610 -30.15 14.24 4.47
C LEU A 610 -30.36 15.36 5.49
N ALA A 611 -30.14 16.62 5.10
CA ALA A 611 -30.48 17.78 5.93
C ALA A 611 -32.00 17.91 6.17
N ALA A 612 -32.84 17.53 5.20
CA ALA A 612 -34.29 17.54 5.33
C ALA A 612 -34.84 16.39 6.20
N ALA A 613 -34.20 15.21 6.19
CA ALA A 613 -34.58 14.07 7.03
C ALA A 613 -34.13 14.20 8.50
N ARG A 614 -33.05 14.95 8.75
CA ARG A 614 -32.47 15.17 10.09
C ARG A 614 -33.46 15.60 11.18
N PRO A 615 -34.34 16.61 11.00
CA PRO A 615 -35.28 17.02 12.05
C PRO A 615 -36.30 15.94 12.44
N ASP A 616 -36.59 14.96 11.59
CA ASP A 616 -37.46 13.82 11.96
C ASP A 616 -36.69 12.72 12.71
N ALA A 617 -35.39 12.58 12.46
CA ALA A 617 -34.52 11.78 13.33
C ALA A 617 -34.34 12.42 14.72
N ASP A 618 -34.17 13.76 14.78
CA ASP A 618 -34.05 14.51 16.04
C ASP A 618 -35.35 14.47 16.88
N ARG A 619 -36.50 14.15 16.27
CA ARG A 619 -37.80 13.91 16.94
C ARG A 619 -37.96 12.51 17.54
N LEU A 620 -37.13 11.54 17.15
CA LEU A 620 -37.27 10.16 17.63
C LEU A 620 -36.96 9.99 19.14
N PRO A 621 -35.88 10.58 19.70
CA PRO A 621 -35.54 10.44 21.11
C PRO A 621 -36.63 10.88 22.11
N PRO A 622 -37.27 12.07 21.99
CA PRO A 622 -38.34 12.45 22.94
C PRO A 622 -39.56 11.53 22.84
N LEU A 623 -39.94 11.06 21.64
CA LEU A 623 -41.05 10.12 21.46
C LEU A 623 -40.75 8.74 22.08
N LEU A 624 -39.49 8.30 22.07
CA LEU A 624 -39.07 7.08 22.78
C LEU A 624 -39.17 7.24 24.30
N ILE A 625 -38.77 8.41 24.84
CA ILE A 625 -38.91 8.72 26.28
C ILE A 625 -40.39 8.75 26.69
N GLU A 626 -41.27 9.40 25.91
CA GLU A 626 -42.73 9.39 26.15
C GLU A 626 -43.30 7.96 26.10
N LEU A 627 -42.84 7.12 25.17
CA LEU A 627 -43.26 5.73 25.06
C LEU A 627 -42.82 4.88 26.27
N GLU A 628 -41.61 5.09 26.80
CA GLU A 628 -41.14 4.42 28.02
C GLU A 628 -41.86 4.92 29.28
N GLU A 629 -42.15 6.22 29.37
CA GLU A 629 -43.03 6.76 30.41
C GLU A 629 -44.43 6.13 30.37
N LEU A 630 -45.02 5.94 29.18
CA LEU A 630 -46.33 5.31 29.05
C LEU A 630 -46.31 3.81 29.38
N LYS A 631 -45.28 3.06 28.92
CA LYS A 631 -45.08 1.65 29.31
C LYS A 631 -44.94 1.48 30.82
N THR A 632 -44.19 2.36 31.47
CA THR A 632 -43.94 2.25 32.92
C THR A 632 -45.18 2.63 33.74
N LYS A 633 -45.97 3.63 33.29
CA LYS A 633 -47.30 3.94 33.86
C LYS A 633 -48.29 2.77 33.67
N LEU A 634 -48.25 2.08 32.52
CA LEU A 634 -49.06 0.88 32.28
C LEU A 634 -48.70 -0.26 33.24
N THR A 635 -47.43 -0.66 33.31
CA THR A 635 -47.00 -1.78 34.19
C THR A 635 -47.22 -1.50 35.68
N TYR A 636 -47.20 -0.22 36.11
CA TYR A 636 -47.62 0.16 37.46
C TYR A 636 -49.13 -0.13 37.67
N SER A 637 -49.97 0.29 36.73
CA SER A 637 -51.43 0.08 36.78
C SER A 637 -51.82 -1.40 36.72
N GLU A 638 -51.07 -2.22 35.97
CA GLU A 638 -51.22 -3.68 35.93
C GLU A 638 -50.83 -4.33 37.27
N LYS A 639 -49.74 -3.87 37.90
CA LYS A 639 -49.33 -4.34 39.24
C LYS A 639 -50.33 -3.92 40.32
N GLU A 640 -50.91 -2.72 40.24
CA GLU A 640 -51.94 -2.23 41.16
C GLU A 640 -53.27 -3.01 41.00
N THR A 641 -53.78 -3.16 39.78
CA THR A 641 -55.00 -3.95 39.52
C THR A 641 -54.84 -5.41 39.94
N HIS A 642 -53.66 -6.02 39.74
CA HIS A 642 -53.40 -7.38 40.24
C HIS A 642 -53.30 -7.45 41.78
N ASN A 643 -52.79 -6.43 42.46
CA ASN A 643 -52.84 -6.36 43.93
C ASN A 643 -54.28 -6.23 44.44
N LEU A 644 -55.10 -5.38 43.82
CA LEU A 644 -56.53 -5.24 44.15
C LEU A 644 -57.30 -6.55 43.90
N GLN A 645 -56.98 -7.32 42.84
CA GLN A 645 -57.53 -8.66 42.62
C GLN A 645 -57.21 -9.63 43.77
N ARG A 646 -55.98 -9.62 44.28
CA ARG A 646 -55.57 -10.44 45.44
C ARG A 646 -56.30 -10.03 46.72
N GLU A 647 -56.53 -8.73 46.91
CA GLU A 647 -57.26 -8.22 48.07
C GLU A 647 -58.75 -8.59 47.99
N VAL A 648 -59.38 -8.45 46.82
CA VAL A 648 -60.74 -8.95 46.55
C VAL A 648 -60.84 -10.47 46.76
N TYR A 649 -59.81 -11.24 46.43
CA TYR A 649 -59.79 -12.68 46.71
C TYR A 649 -59.76 -12.98 48.22
N LYS A 650 -58.85 -12.35 48.98
CA LYS A 650 -58.78 -12.50 50.44
C LYS A 650 -60.07 -12.06 51.14
N LEU A 651 -60.72 -11.00 50.65
CA LEU A 651 -61.99 -10.54 51.18
C LEU A 651 -63.13 -11.53 50.89
N ARG A 652 -63.08 -12.29 49.79
CA ARG A 652 -63.99 -13.42 49.54
C ARG A 652 -63.74 -14.58 50.49
N GLU A 653 -62.49 -15.02 50.64
CA GLU A 653 -62.13 -16.08 51.61
C GLU A 653 -62.58 -15.70 53.04
N ALA A 654 -62.40 -14.44 53.43
CA ALA A 654 -62.84 -13.93 54.73
C ALA A 654 -64.37 -13.85 54.88
N VAL A 655 -65.12 -13.61 53.81
CA VAL A 655 -66.60 -13.69 53.81
C VAL A 655 -67.05 -15.15 53.90
N GLU A 656 -66.47 -16.06 53.10
CA GLU A 656 -66.78 -17.49 53.13
C GLU A 656 -66.52 -18.12 54.51
N GLU A 657 -65.43 -17.72 55.20
CA GLU A 657 -65.18 -18.12 56.59
C GLU A 657 -66.27 -17.60 57.56
N LYS A 658 -66.79 -16.39 57.33
CA LYS A 658 -67.87 -15.81 58.15
C LYS A 658 -69.22 -16.47 57.86
N ASP A 659 -69.53 -16.80 56.62
CA ASP A 659 -70.74 -17.55 56.25
C ASP A 659 -70.73 -18.95 56.90
N VAL A 660 -69.62 -19.69 56.79
CA VAL A 660 -69.42 -20.97 57.49
C VAL A 660 -69.49 -20.82 59.02
N SER A 661 -69.18 -19.65 59.57
CA SER A 661 -69.34 -19.36 61.00
C SER A 661 -70.79 -19.02 61.38
N LEU A 662 -71.52 -18.32 60.50
CA LEU A 662 -72.95 -18.03 60.65
C LEU A 662 -73.80 -19.30 60.54
N ASP A 663 -73.46 -20.22 59.65
CA ASP A 663 -74.11 -21.55 59.55
C ASP A 663 -73.95 -22.36 60.85
N LYS A 664 -72.73 -22.40 61.42
CA LYS A 664 -72.48 -23.06 62.72
C LYS A 664 -73.35 -22.45 63.82
N VAL A 665 -73.33 -21.12 63.97
CA VAL A 665 -74.15 -20.42 64.97
C VAL A 665 -75.66 -20.64 64.71
N THR A 666 -76.09 -20.71 63.45
CA THR A 666 -77.49 -20.97 63.09
C THR A 666 -77.91 -22.39 63.46
N THR A 667 -77.10 -23.41 63.18
CA THR A 667 -77.37 -24.79 63.59
C THR A 667 -77.34 -24.96 65.12
N GLU A 668 -76.46 -24.27 65.84
CA GLU A 668 -76.50 -24.21 67.31
C GLU A 668 -77.80 -23.58 67.81
N ILE A 669 -78.24 -22.46 67.22
CA ILE A 669 -79.51 -21.80 67.54
C ILE A 669 -80.69 -22.74 67.28
N GLU A 670 -80.70 -23.50 66.18
CA GLU A 670 -81.74 -24.51 65.93
C GLU A 670 -81.73 -25.63 66.98
N LEU A 671 -80.55 -26.15 67.35
CA LEU A 671 -80.43 -27.19 68.37
C LEU A 671 -80.93 -26.68 69.74
N LYS A 672 -80.62 -25.43 70.11
CA LYS A 672 -81.17 -24.81 71.32
C LYS A 672 -82.68 -24.55 71.22
N ARG A 673 -83.22 -24.21 70.04
CA ARG A 673 -84.69 -24.11 69.83
C ARG A 673 -85.38 -25.47 70.00
N ARG A 674 -84.86 -26.54 69.39
CA ARG A 674 -85.37 -27.92 69.53
C ARG A 674 -85.36 -28.38 70.99
N GLU A 675 -84.30 -28.04 71.73
CA GLU A 675 -84.19 -28.33 73.17
C GLU A 675 -85.18 -27.52 74.02
N ILE A 676 -85.37 -26.23 73.72
CA ILE A 676 -86.40 -25.40 74.37
C ILE A 676 -87.82 -25.96 74.08
N GLU A 677 -88.10 -26.42 72.85
CA GLU A 677 -89.37 -27.07 72.52
C GLU A 677 -89.58 -28.39 73.27
N ARG A 678 -88.52 -29.21 73.43
CA ARG A 678 -88.57 -30.44 74.23
C ARG A 678 -88.92 -30.14 75.69
N LEU A 679 -88.18 -29.20 76.30
CA LEU A 679 -88.42 -28.75 77.67
C LEU A 679 -89.81 -28.11 77.84
N THR A 680 -90.30 -27.38 76.84
CA THR A 680 -91.65 -26.80 76.85
C THR A 680 -92.73 -27.89 76.85
N LYS A 681 -92.60 -28.92 76.00
CA LYS A 681 -93.51 -30.08 75.97
C LYS A 681 -93.47 -30.90 77.27
N GLU A 682 -92.31 -30.99 77.93
CA GLU A 682 -92.18 -31.61 79.25
C GLU A 682 -92.86 -30.79 80.34
N ILE A 683 -92.74 -29.45 80.31
CA ILE A 683 -93.49 -28.53 81.18
C ILE A 683 -95.00 -28.61 80.93
N GLU A 684 -95.45 -28.68 79.67
CA GLU A 684 -96.86 -28.89 79.32
C GLU A 684 -97.39 -30.24 79.83
N SER A 685 -96.61 -31.32 79.68
CA SER A 685 -96.94 -32.64 80.22
C SER A 685 -97.06 -32.62 81.75
N ALA A 686 -96.10 -31.98 82.43
CA ALA A 686 -96.12 -31.80 83.89
C ALA A 686 -97.34 -30.96 84.34
N ASN A 687 -97.63 -29.85 83.66
CA ASN A 687 -98.81 -29.02 83.95
C ASN A 687 -100.13 -29.78 83.75
N ASN A 688 -100.24 -30.57 82.67
CA ASN A 688 -101.39 -31.44 82.45
C ASN A 688 -101.53 -32.51 83.55
N MET A 689 -100.42 -33.00 84.12
CA MET A 689 -100.44 -33.90 85.26
C MET A 689 -100.86 -33.18 86.56
N VAL A 690 -100.41 -31.94 86.77
CA VAL A 690 -100.87 -31.08 87.88
C VAL A 690 -102.37 -30.79 87.79
N CYS A 691 -102.91 -30.49 86.61
CA CYS A 691 -104.36 -30.33 86.42
C CYS A 691 -105.13 -31.63 86.73
N LYS A 692 -104.65 -32.79 86.28
CA LYS A 692 -105.25 -34.10 86.66
C LYS A 692 -105.21 -34.35 88.16
N LEU A 693 -104.13 -33.98 88.84
CA LEU A 693 -104.02 -34.07 90.30
C LEU A 693 -105.00 -33.11 91.00
N GLN A 694 -105.20 -31.90 90.48
CA GLN A 694 -106.21 -30.96 90.98
C GLN A 694 -107.64 -31.48 90.77
N ASP A 695 -107.94 -32.12 89.65
CA ASP A 695 -109.21 -32.82 89.40
C ASP A 695 -109.44 -33.97 90.40
N PHE A 696 -108.40 -34.78 90.66
CA PHE A 696 -108.49 -35.86 91.65
C PHE A 696 -108.62 -35.32 93.08
N GLU A 697 -107.98 -34.20 93.40
CA GLU A 697 -108.19 -33.50 94.67
C GLU A 697 -109.62 -32.97 94.81
N GLN A 698 -110.21 -32.40 93.75
CA GLN A 698 -111.60 -31.96 93.75
C GLN A 698 -112.55 -33.14 93.96
N LYS A 699 -112.40 -34.21 93.18
CA LYS A 699 -113.17 -35.46 93.31
C LYS A 699 -113.01 -36.10 94.69
N ALA A 700 -111.82 -36.04 95.30
CA ALA A 700 -111.58 -36.50 96.67
C ALA A 700 -112.27 -35.62 97.73
N LYS A 701 -112.35 -34.30 97.51
CA LYS A 701 -113.11 -33.36 98.36
C LYS A 701 -114.63 -33.62 98.22
N GLU A 702 -115.12 -33.79 96.99
CA GLU A 702 -116.51 -34.13 96.67
C GLU A 702 -116.95 -35.46 97.29
N LEU A 703 -116.17 -36.54 97.08
CA LEU A 703 -116.42 -37.85 97.70
C LEU A 703 -116.36 -37.80 99.23
N LYS A 704 -115.53 -36.92 99.81
CA LYS A 704 -115.48 -36.69 101.26
C LYS A 704 -116.73 -35.97 101.78
N SER A 705 -117.30 -35.04 101.02
CA SER A 705 -118.62 -34.44 101.33
C SER A 705 -119.78 -35.42 101.09
N GLN A 706 -119.74 -36.23 100.04
CA GLN A 706 -120.75 -37.25 99.77
C GLN A 706 -120.77 -38.29 100.90
N LYS A 707 -119.60 -38.84 101.26
CA LYS A 707 -119.46 -39.74 102.42
C LYS A 707 -119.96 -39.13 103.74
N LYS A 708 -119.86 -37.80 103.92
CA LYS A 708 -120.44 -37.11 105.08
C LYS A 708 -121.97 -37.12 105.02
N MET A 709 -122.56 -36.76 103.87
CA MET A 709 -124.01 -36.81 103.65
C MET A 709 -124.57 -38.23 103.78
N ASP A 710 -123.89 -39.22 103.19
CA ASP A 710 -124.24 -40.64 103.29
C ASP A 710 -124.18 -41.11 104.74
N SER A 711 -123.13 -40.72 105.49
CA SER A 711 -123.00 -41.06 106.92
C SER A 711 -124.08 -40.39 107.77
N GLU A 712 -124.51 -39.18 107.45
CA GLU A 712 -125.62 -38.49 108.13
C GLU A 712 -126.96 -39.17 107.82
N THR A 713 -127.15 -39.61 106.57
CA THR A 713 -128.33 -40.35 106.10
C THR A 713 -128.41 -41.76 106.71
N ILE A 714 -127.27 -42.45 106.83
CA ILE A 714 -127.16 -43.75 107.52
C ILE A 714 -127.42 -43.57 109.02
N GLN A 715 -127.00 -42.47 109.65
CA GLN A 715 -127.31 -42.20 111.06
C GLN A 715 -128.80 -41.92 111.32
N THR A 716 -129.56 -41.39 110.36
CA THR A 716 -131.03 -41.36 110.44
C THR A 716 -131.62 -42.76 110.31
N LEU A 717 -131.29 -43.50 109.25
CA LEU A 717 -131.81 -44.85 109.01
C LEU A 717 -131.47 -45.84 110.14
N GLN A 718 -130.32 -45.68 110.80
CA GLN A 718 -129.95 -46.48 111.98
C GLN A 718 -130.82 -46.18 113.21
N LYS A 719 -131.25 -44.92 113.42
CA LYS A 719 -132.19 -44.59 114.52
C LYS A 719 -133.55 -45.25 114.27
N ASP A 720 -134.04 -45.18 113.05
CA ASP A 720 -135.31 -45.78 112.64
C ASP A 720 -135.27 -47.32 112.77
N LEU A 721 -134.19 -47.94 112.28
CA LEU A 721 -133.99 -49.39 112.37
C LEU A 721 -133.82 -49.88 113.83
N ILE A 722 -133.21 -49.09 114.72
CA ILE A 722 -133.12 -49.43 116.15
C ILE A 722 -134.51 -49.39 116.81
N ALA A 723 -135.36 -48.43 116.46
CA ALA A 723 -136.73 -48.36 116.97
C ALA A 723 -137.55 -49.61 116.58
N GLU A 724 -137.47 -50.02 115.30
CA GLU A 724 -138.10 -51.26 114.82
C GLU A 724 -137.49 -52.52 115.46
N LYS A 725 -136.16 -52.60 115.56
CA LYS A 725 -135.49 -53.76 116.16
C LYS A 725 -135.86 -53.94 117.63
N VAL A 726 -136.06 -52.86 118.40
CA VAL A 726 -136.51 -52.95 119.80
C VAL A 726 -137.94 -53.49 119.94
N ASN A 727 -138.81 -53.28 118.93
CA ASN A 727 -140.11 -53.95 118.87
C ASN A 727 -139.96 -55.44 118.53
N PHE A 728 -139.10 -55.77 117.56
CA PHE A 728 -138.84 -57.16 117.13
C PHE A 728 -138.13 -58.00 118.22
N ASP A 729 -137.18 -57.41 118.96
CA ASP A 729 -136.43 -58.07 120.05
C ASP A 729 -137.36 -58.49 121.21
N LYS A 730 -138.45 -57.74 121.48
CA LYS A 730 -139.48 -58.12 122.46
C LYS A 730 -140.26 -59.36 122.02
N VAL A 731 -140.61 -59.45 120.74
CA VAL A 731 -141.30 -60.62 120.17
C VAL A 731 -140.37 -61.82 120.13
N ARG A 732 -139.09 -61.62 119.77
CA ARG A 732 -138.09 -62.69 119.75
C ARG A 732 -137.93 -63.30 121.14
N ASN A 733 -137.88 -62.54 122.23
CA ASN A 733 -137.76 -63.08 123.60
C ASN A 733 -138.89 -64.02 124.06
N CYS A 734 -140.06 -63.99 123.41
CA CYS A 734 -141.13 -64.99 123.65
C CYS A 734 -140.86 -66.33 122.94
N ILE A 735 -140.06 -66.32 121.87
CA ILE A 735 -139.76 -67.45 120.97
C ILE A 735 -138.34 -67.98 121.19
N GLU A 736 -137.40 -67.11 121.60
CA GLU A 736 -135.95 -67.31 121.75
C GLU A 736 -135.57 -68.07 123.00
N LYS A 737 -136.47 -68.93 123.36
CA LYS A 737 -136.02 -70.13 123.95
C LYS A 737 -135.34 -70.99 122.67
N LEU A 738 -134.27 -70.52 121.72
CA LEU A 738 -133.41 -70.95 120.31
C LEU A 738 -131.99 -70.24 119.49
N GLY A 739 -131.18 -70.62 118.29
CA GLY A 739 -129.96 -69.93 117.32
C GLY A 739 -128.85 -70.51 116.04
N ILE A 740 -127.92 -69.83 115.07
CA ILE A 740 -126.84 -70.31 113.84
C ILE A 740 -125.72 -69.43 112.74
N ASN A 741 -124.57 -69.83 111.86
CA ASN A 741 -123.61 -69.11 110.64
C ASN A 741 -122.22 -69.65 109.64
N VAL A 742 -121.48 -69.07 108.47
CA VAL A 742 -120.18 -69.50 107.42
C VAL A 742 -119.23 -68.61 106.20
N THR A 743 -117.96 -68.93 105.43
CA THR A 743 -116.98 -68.19 104.22
C THR A 743 -115.53 -68.70 103.29
N GLU A 744 -114.85 -68.18 102.06
CA GLU A 744 -113.47 -68.51 101.09
C GLU A 744 -112.69 -67.53 99.81
N LEU A 745 -111.59 -67.50 98.78
CA LEU A 745 -110.08 -67.89 98.10
C LEU A 745 -109.29 -67.28 96.60
N ALA A 746 -107.88 -67.30 96.03
CA ALA A 746 -107.11 -66.87 94.55
C ALA A 746 -105.40 -66.86 93.96
N THR A 747 -104.76 -66.65 92.61
CA THR A 747 -103.17 -66.41 91.94
C THR A 747 -102.59 -66.37 90.26
N ARG A 748 -101.39 -66.19 89.35
CA ARG A 748 -99.81 -65.66 88.93
C ARG A 748 -98.85 -65.81 87.40
N ASP A 749 -97.61 -65.15 86.87
CA ASP A 749 -96.25 -65.42 85.83
C ASP A 749 -95.44 -64.71 84.36
N LEU A 750 -94.06 -64.83 83.76
CA LEU A 750 -93.16 -64.23 82.39
C LEU A 750 -91.49 -64.58 81.79
N GLY A 751 -90.42 -64.30 80.75
CA GLY A 751 -89.67 -63.64 79.34
C GLY A 751 -87.96 -63.81 78.78
N VAL A 752 -86.91 -63.45 77.72
CA VAL A 752 -86.31 -62.87 76.21
C VAL A 752 -84.61 -62.72 75.53
N GLU A 753 -84.03 -62.53 74.14
CA GLU A 753 -82.73 -61.95 73.11
C GLU A 753 -81.08 -62.28 72.40
N GLU A 754 -80.34 -61.79 71.16
CA GLU A 754 -78.76 -61.95 70.39
C GLU A 754 -77.92 -61.33 68.89
N LEU A 755 -76.48 -61.30 68.42
CA LEU A 755 -75.40 -61.39 67.04
C LEU A 755 -74.32 -60.40 65.95
N LEU A 756 -73.01 -60.65 65.17
CA LEU A 756 -72.04 -59.92 63.91
C LEU A 756 -70.40 -60.18 63.13
N GLU A 757 -69.68 -59.66 61.89
CA GLU A 757 -68.09 -59.78 61.14
C GLU A 757 -67.26 -59.17 59.62
N ARG A 758 -65.82 -59.10 59.13
CA ARG A 758 -64.80 -59.11 57.69
C ARG A 758 -63.48 -58.16 56.86
N ILE A 759 -62.41 -58.45 55.81
CA ILE A 759 -61.15 -57.66 54.89
C ILE A 759 -59.99 -58.25 53.61
N LEU A 760 -58.82 -57.93 52.66
CA LEU A 760 -57.56 -56.99 51.88
C LEU A 760 -56.42 -57.33 50.47
N GLY A 761 -55.28 -56.60 49.77
CA GLY A 761 -54.13 -56.85 48.45
C GLY A 761 -52.73 -55.97 47.67
N ASN A 762 -51.74 -56.23 46.53
CA ASN A 762 -50.36 -55.48 45.76
C ASN A 762 -49.28 -55.80 44.31
N SER A 763 -48.15 -55.06 43.59
CA SER A 763 -47.05 -55.24 42.24
C SER A 763 -45.47 -54.45 41.77
N GLU A 764 -44.39 -54.22 40.70
CA GLU A 764 -43.52 -54.39 39.19
C GLU A 764 -41.91 -53.74 38.59
N HIS A 765 -41.06 -53.84 37.32
CA HIS A 765 -39.53 -53.22 36.67
C HIS A 765 -38.59 -53.28 35.10
N GLU A 766 -37.20 -52.82 34.62
CA GLU A 766 -36.26 -52.50 33.17
C GLU A 766 -34.53 -52.74 32.66
N ALA A 767 -33.40 -52.41 31.66
CA ALA A 767 -32.58 -51.72 30.29
C ALA A 767 -30.95 -52.12 29.56
N ILE A 768 -29.82 -51.76 28.58
CA ILE A 768 -28.93 -50.87 27.36
C ILE A 768 -27.47 -51.25 26.32
N ILE A 769 -26.47 -50.49 25.45
CA ILE A 769 -25.24 -50.79 24.24
C ILE A 769 -23.78 -49.93 23.57
N ALA A 770 -22.79 -50.15 22.43
CA ALA A 770 -21.25 -49.57 21.85
C ALA A 770 -20.37 -49.43 20.24
N HIS A 771 -18.94 -49.11 19.82
CA HIS A 771 -18.01 -48.76 18.38
C HIS A 771 -16.23 -48.74 18.03
N LEU A 772 -15.10 -48.45 17.03
CA LEU A 772 -14.33 -47.89 15.58
C LEU A 772 -12.64 -48.11 14.91
N ALA A 773 -11.81 -47.48 13.81
CA ALA A 773 -10.42 -47.77 12.83
C ALA A 773 -9.01 -46.84 12.14
N VAL A 774 -7.99 -47.09 11.03
CA VAL A 774 -6.48 -46.43 10.48
C VAL A 774 -5.52 -46.45 8.94
N ALA A 775 -4.11 -46.02 8.54
CA ALA A 775 -3.19 -45.75 7.11
C ALA A 775 -1.43 -45.67 6.66
N PRO A 776 -0.66 -45.33 5.37
CA PRO A 776 0.89 -45.54 4.65
C PRO A 776 2.15 -44.54 3.82
N CYS A 777 3.31 -44.86 2.90
CA CYS A 777 4.69 -44.09 2.22
C CYS A 777 5.74 -44.50 0.82
N ASP A 778 7.00 -44.20 0.02
CA ASP A 778 8.50 -43.47 -0.36
C ASP A 778 9.32 -43.41 -1.96
N CYS A 779 10.59 -43.14 -2.73
CA CYS A 779 12.28 -43.00 -2.97
C CYS A 779 13.23 -42.35 -4.36
N THR A 780 14.71 -42.32 -4.70
CA THR A 780 15.72 -41.63 -5.92
C THR A 780 17.34 -41.96 -6.58
N ASP A 781 18.12 -41.25 -7.63
CA ASP A 781 19.72 -40.94 -8.20
C ASP A 781 20.75 -41.44 -9.54
N LYS A 782 22.02 -41.10 -10.29
CA LYS A 782 23.29 -40.10 -10.78
C LYS A 782 24.69 -40.42 -11.84
N GLU A 783 25.65 -39.54 -12.58
CA GLU A 783 27.25 -39.50 -13.20
C GLU A 783 28.13 -39.23 -14.73
N GLN A 784 29.55 -38.91 -15.05
CA GLN A 784 30.46 -38.40 -16.41
C GLN A 784 32.19 -38.55 -16.93
N PRO A 785 33.09 -37.85 -17.93
CA PRO A 785 34.48 -38.19 -18.85
C PRO A 785 35.90 -37.25 -19.38
N THR A 786 36.99 -37.51 -20.38
CA THR A 786 38.42 -36.73 -20.88
C THR A 786 39.53 -37.00 -22.24
N GLU A 787 40.74 -36.28 -22.76
CA GLU A 787 41.83 -36.43 -24.04
C GLU A 787 43.36 -35.60 -24.46
N SER A 788 44.43 -35.82 -25.48
CA SER A 788 45.69 -34.94 -26.22
C SER A 788 47.16 -35.37 -27.12
N ALA A 789 48.10 -34.57 -27.97
CA ALA A 789 49.50 -34.87 -28.86
C ALA A 789 50.69 -33.83 -29.67
N ALA A 790 51.96 -34.11 -30.41
CA ALA A 790 53.15 -33.22 -31.21
C ALA A 790 54.56 -33.63 -32.21
N PRO A 791 55.54 -32.80 -32.98
CA PRO A 791 56.76 -33.04 -34.13
C PRO A 791 58.27 -32.21 -34.56
N ASP A 792 59.21 -32.47 -35.68
CA ASP A 792 60.33 -31.70 -36.69
C ASP A 792 62.08 -31.69 -37.04
N PRO A 793 62.86 -31.26 -38.25
CA PRO A 793 64.41 -31.41 -38.85
C PRO A 793 65.44 -30.42 -39.91
N HIS A 794 66.83 -30.60 -40.43
CA HIS A 794 67.87 -29.76 -41.47
C HIS A 794 69.47 -30.13 -42.14
N VAL A 795 70.31 -29.48 -43.18
CA VAL A 795 71.83 -29.72 -43.90
C VAL A 795 72.83 -28.71 -44.93
N GLU A 796 74.21 -28.88 -45.47
CA GLU A 796 75.23 -28.03 -46.53
C GLU A 796 76.86 -28.33 -47.13
N GLN A 797 77.61 -27.80 -48.29
CA GLN A 797 79.18 -27.47 -48.78
C GLN A 797 79.83 -27.28 -50.35
N LEU A 798 80.95 -26.45 -50.70
CA LEU A 798 81.78 -26.25 -52.04
C LEU A 798 83.35 -25.79 -52.06
N THR A 799 84.21 -25.93 -53.15
CA THR A 799 85.42 -25.08 -53.66
C THR A 799 86.50 -25.71 -54.65
N ALA A 800 86.94 -25.07 -55.77
CA ALA A 800 88.06 -25.59 -56.65
C ALA A 800 88.81 -24.66 -57.69
N GLU A 801 88.60 -23.34 -57.79
CA GLU A 801 88.61 -22.66 -59.12
C GLU A 801 89.83 -21.76 -59.51
N LEU A 802 90.93 -21.75 -58.76
CA LEU A 802 91.81 -20.57 -58.69
C LEU A 802 92.83 -20.32 -59.85
N THR A 803 93.32 -21.35 -60.54
CA THR A 803 94.56 -21.22 -61.35
C THR A 803 94.40 -20.85 -62.83
N ALA A 804 93.17 -20.77 -63.36
CA ALA A 804 92.91 -20.39 -64.76
C ALA A 804 93.11 -18.88 -65.06
N ALA A 805 93.63 -18.11 -64.10
CA ALA A 805 93.38 -16.67 -64.00
C ALA A 805 94.35 -15.73 -64.73
N GLN A 806 95.57 -16.17 -65.11
CA GLN A 806 96.66 -15.21 -65.41
C GLN A 806 96.87 -14.88 -66.89
N ALA A 807 96.70 -15.83 -67.83
CA ALA A 807 96.87 -15.54 -69.26
C ALA A 807 95.77 -14.61 -69.82
N ALA A 808 94.60 -14.58 -69.16
CA ALA A 808 93.52 -13.65 -69.47
C ALA A 808 93.92 -12.17 -69.33
N LEU A 809 94.92 -11.86 -68.49
CA LEU A 809 95.21 -10.51 -67.98
C LEU A 809 95.59 -9.47 -69.06
N ALA A 810 96.19 -9.88 -70.18
CA ALA A 810 96.64 -8.96 -71.23
C ALA A 810 95.57 -8.70 -72.30
N ALA A 811 94.83 -9.72 -72.74
CA ALA A 811 93.62 -9.53 -73.52
C ALA A 811 92.63 -8.65 -72.74
N ALA A 812 92.52 -8.90 -71.43
CA ALA A 812 91.75 -8.11 -70.51
C ALA A 812 92.16 -6.63 -70.43
N GLN A 813 93.31 -6.17 -70.93
CA GLN A 813 93.67 -4.73 -70.93
C GLN A 813 93.01 -3.95 -72.08
N GLY A 814 93.08 -4.47 -73.32
CA GLY A 814 92.35 -3.89 -74.46
C GLY A 814 90.84 -4.03 -74.26
N GLU A 815 90.40 -5.19 -73.76
CA GLU A 815 89.03 -5.36 -73.29
C GLU A 815 88.71 -4.47 -72.08
N VAL A 816 89.66 -4.06 -71.22
CA VAL A 816 89.38 -3.14 -70.10
C VAL A 816 89.02 -1.76 -70.59
N ALA A 817 89.62 -1.25 -71.67
CA ALA A 817 89.19 0.03 -72.25
C ALA A 817 87.76 -0.05 -72.80
N ALA A 818 87.43 -1.12 -73.53
CA ALA A 818 86.06 -1.37 -74.00
C ALA A 818 85.07 -1.60 -72.84
N ARG A 819 85.49 -2.37 -71.82
CA ARG A 819 84.75 -2.61 -70.57
C ARG A 819 84.66 -1.34 -69.71
N GLN A 820 85.55 -0.35 -69.84
CA GLN A 820 85.44 0.94 -69.14
C GLN A 820 84.37 1.82 -69.77
N VAL A 821 84.28 1.91 -71.10
CA VAL A 821 83.18 2.61 -71.78
C VAL A 821 81.86 1.86 -71.56
N ALA A 822 81.88 0.52 -71.65
CA ALA A 822 80.72 -0.30 -71.32
C ALA A 822 80.33 -0.20 -69.84
N ALA A 823 81.28 -0.08 -68.90
CA ALA A 823 81.03 0.10 -67.47
C ALA A 823 80.54 1.52 -67.16
N ALA A 824 81.01 2.57 -67.85
CA ALA A 824 80.45 3.91 -67.72
C ALA A 824 78.99 3.94 -68.23
N THR A 825 78.73 3.27 -69.36
CA THR A 825 77.37 3.13 -69.91
C THR A 825 76.47 2.26 -69.01
N ALA A 826 77.03 1.19 -68.43
CA ALA A 826 76.34 0.31 -67.49
C ALA A 826 76.15 0.98 -66.13
N ALA A 827 77.05 1.84 -65.67
CA ALA A 827 76.91 2.64 -64.45
C ALA A 827 75.85 3.74 -64.63
N ALA A 828 75.78 4.39 -65.80
CA ALA A 828 74.68 5.30 -66.13
C ALA A 828 73.33 4.57 -66.17
N ARG A 829 73.27 3.38 -66.77
CA ARG A 829 72.06 2.52 -66.77
C ARG A 829 71.73 2.00 -65.36
N ALA A 830 72.72 1.64 -64.56
CA ALA A 830 72.55 1.18 -63.19
C ALA A 830 72.12 2.32 -62.26
N GLY A 831 72.60 3.55 -62.46
CA GLY A 831 72.11 4.74 -61.76
C GLY A 831 70.66 5.06 -62.13
N SER A 832 70.29 4.94 -63.41
CA SER A 832 68.90 5.07 -63.87
C SER A 832 67.99 3.97 -63.30
N LEU A 833 68.44 2.71 -63.28
CA LEU A 833 67.74 1.59 -62.68
C LEU A 833 67.64 1.71 -61.16
N ALA A 834 68.68 2.19 -60.48
CA ALA A 834 68.66 2.43 -59.04
C ALA A 834 67.69 3.57 -58.68
N ALA A 835 67.62 4.63 -59.48
CA ALA A 835 66.60 5.67 -59.32
C ALA A 835 65.18 5.10 -59.54
N GLN A 836 64.97 4.24 -60.54
CA GLN A 836 63.69 3.55 -60.75
C GLN A 836 63.34 2.59 -59.60
N GLN A 837 64.30 1.81 -59.11
CA GLN A 837 64.13 0.95 -57.93
C GLN A 837 63.79 1.77 -56.69
N HIS A 838 64.46 2.90 -56.46
CA HIS A 838 64.17 3.79 -55.33
C HIS A 838 62.74 4.35 -55.41
N THR A 839 62.29 4.82 -56.58
CA THR A 839 60.92 5.30 -56.78
C THR A 839 59.89 4.17 -56.59
N LEU A 840 60.14 2.98 -57.11
CA LEU A 840 59.28 1.80 -56.91
C LEU A 840 59.26 1.32 -55.45
N GLN A 841 60.38 1.42 -54.74
CA GLN A 841 60.47 1.10 -53.32
C GLN A 841 59.72 2.12 -52.47
N LEU A 842 59.76 3.40 -52.83
CA LEU A 842 58.94 4.45 -52.21
C LEU A 842 57.44 4.19 -52.44
N ALA A 843 57.03 3.91 -53.68
CA ALA A 843 55.65 3.59 -54.03
C ALA A 843 55.14 2.32 -53.30
N ASN A 844 55.96 1.27 -53.23
CA ASN A 844 55.64 0.08 -52.44
C ASN A 844 55.51 0.37 -50.94
N SER A 845 56.31 1.28 -50.38
CA SER A 845 56.18 1.69 -48.97
C SER A 845 54.90 2.51 -48.71
N GLN A 846 54.48 3.33 -49.67
CA GLN A 846 53.21 4.07 -49.62
C GLN A 846 52.02 3.12 -49.71
N LEU A 847 52.00 2.21 -50.69
CA LEU A 847 50.97 1.18 -50.84
C LEU A 847 50.90 0.22 -49.64
N ALA A 848 52.04 -0.06 -48.98
CA ALA A 848 52.06 -0.83 -47.74
C ALA A 848 51.39 -0.07 -46.57
N ALA A 849 51.70 1.23 -46.41
CA ALA A 849 51.08 2.07 -45.38
C ALA A 849 49.56 2.26 -45.63
N GLU A 850 49.14 2.50 -46.87
CA GLU A 850 47.73 2.57 -47.26
C GLU A 850 46.99 1.25 -46.98
N LYS A 851 47.62 0.11 -47.27
CA LYS A 851 47.09 -1.22 -46.95
C LYS A 851 46.93 -1.44 -45.44
N GLU A 852 47.90 -1.02 -44.63
CA GLU A 852 47.82 -1.11 -43.17
C GLU A 852 46.75 -0.17 -42.61
N GLU A 853 46.60 1.05 -43.14
CA GLU A 853 45.52 1.95 -42.74
C GLU A 853 44.14 1.40 -43.11
N LEU A 854 43.98 0.84 -44.32
CA LEU A 854 42.74 0.17 -44.73
C LEU A 854 42.43 -1.06 -43.86
N ALA A 855 43.44 -1.85 -43.48
CA ALA A 855 43.26 -2.96 -42.55
C ALA A 855 42.83 -2.49 -41.15
N ALA A 856 43.42 -1.39 -40.65
CA ALA A 856 43.02 -0.78 -39.38
C ALA A 856 41.58 -0.24 -39.42
N ARG A 857 41.20 0.45 -40.51
CA ARG A 857 39.83 0.94 -40.75
C ARG A 857 38.82 -0.21 -40.82
N LEU A 858 39.15 -1.31 -41.49
CA LEU A 858 38.31 -2.53 -41.52
C LEU A 858 38.20 -3.19 -40.15
N SER A 859 39.28 -3.26 -39.38
CA SER A 859 39.25 -3.78 -38.00
C SER A 859 38.39 -2.92 -37.07
N ALA A 860 38.43 -1.60 -37.22
CA ALA A 860 37.58 -0.67 -36.48
C ALA A 860 36.09 -0.83 -36.85
N LEU A 861 35.77 -0.97 -38.14
CA LEU A 861 34.41 -1.26 -38.61
C LEU A 861 33.89 -2.61 -38.10
N ALA A 862 34.73 -3.65 -38.09
CA ALA A 862 34.37 -4.96 -37.54
C ALA A 862 34.10 -4.88 -36.02
N ALA A 863 34.93 -4.15 -35.26
CA ALA A 863 34.73 -3.91 -33.83
C ALA A 863 33.44 -3.12 -33.54
N ALA A 864 33.14 -2.09 -34.35
CA ALA A 864 31.91 -1.31 -34.25
C ALA A 864 30.65 -2.13 -34.59
N HIS A 865 30.71 -2.97 -35.64
CA HIS A 865 29.61 -3.88 -35.97
C HIS A 865 29.39 -4.92 -34.86
N GLY A 866 30.48 -5.48 -34.31
CA GLY A 866 30.44 -6.36 -33.15
C GLY A 866 30.00 -5.69 -31.85
N ALA A 867 30.00 -4.35 -31.76
CA ALA A 867 29.36 -3.59 -30.68
C ALA A 867 27.84 -3.49 -30.92
N ALA A 868 27.42 -3.00 -32.09
CA ALA A 868 26.01 -2.91 -32.46
C ALA A 868 25.25 -4.25 -32.38
N GLN A 869 25.92 -5.38 -32.68
CA GLN A 869 25.36 -6.72 -32.47
C GLN A 869 25.13 -7.07 -30.98
N ARG A 870 25.99 -6.60 -30.07
CA ARG A 870 25.80 -6.76 -28.62
C ARG A 870 24.70 -5.85 -28.11
N ASP A 871 24.62 -4.61 -28.61
CA ASP A 871 23.63 -3.62 -28.19
C ASP A 871 22.22 -4.03 -28.65
N THR A 872 22.07 -4.52 -29.89
CA THR A 872 20.80 -5.09 -30.38
C THR A 872 20.38 -6.34 -29.61
N ALA A 873 21.32 -7.23 -29.27
CA ALA A 873 21.03 -8.39 -28.41
C ALA A 873 20.74 -8.00 -26.94
N ALA A 874 21.20 -6.84 -26.46
CA ALA A 874 20.83 -6.31 -25.15
C ALA A 874 19.42 -5.72 -25.18
N LEU A 875 19.09 -4.94 -26.21
CA LEU A 875 17.74 -4.41 -26.44
C LEU A 875 16.69 -5.52 -26.60
N GLN A 876 17.00 -6.61 -27.32
CA GLN A 876 16.11 -7.77 -27.42
C GLN A 876 15.80 -8.38 -26.05
N ARG A 877 16.81 -8.65 -25.22
CA ARG A 877 16.62 -9.17 -23.86
C ARG A 877 15.83 -8.21 -22.95
N LEU A 878 16.02 -6.90 -23.12
CA LEU A 878 15.22 -5.88 -22.40
C LEU A 878 13.76 -5.91 -22.84
N HIS A 879 13.48 -6.02 -24.14
CA HIS A 879 12.11 -6.19 -24.66
C HIS A 879 11.45 -7.49 -24.18
N GLU A 880 12.17 -8.61 -24.19
CA GLU A 880 11.70 -9.90 -23.67
C GLU A 880 11.40 -9.84 -22.17
N ALA A 881 12.29 -9.24 -21.38
CA ALA A 881 12.09 -9.04 -19.95
C ALA A 881 10.90 -8.12 -19.63
N LEU A 882 10.73 -7.03 -20.41
CA LEU A 882 9.61 -6.10 -20.25
C LEU A 882 8.27 -6.76 -20.63
N ALA A 883 8.25 -7.57 -21.70
CA ALA A 883 7.08 -8.37 -22.08
C ALA A 883 6.70 -9.38 -20.98
N ALA A 884 7.67 -10.10 -20.42
CA ALA A 884 7.44 -11.02 -19.31
C ALA A 884 6.91 -10.31 -18.04
N GLN A 885 7.36 -9.09 -17.76
CA GLN A 885 6.81 -8.25 -16.68
C GLN A 885 5.36 -7.85 -16.95
N TYR A 886 5.01 -7.47 -18.19
CA TYR A 886 3.62 -7.15 -18.55
C TYR A 886 2.70 -8.38 -18.47
N GLU A 887 3.15 -9.57 -18.88
CA GLU A 887 2.37 -10.80 -18.72
C GLU A 887 2.18 -11.19 -17.24
N ALA A 888 3.22 -11.04 -16.40
CA ALA A 888 3.11 -11.26 -14.97
C ALA A 888 2.10 -10.30 -14.31
N LEU A 889 2.17 -9.00 -14.61
CA LEU A 889 1.21 -8.00 -14.12
C LEU A 889 -0.22 -8.26 -14.62
N ALA A 890 -0.37 -8.74 -15.86
CA ALA A 890 -1.67 -9.14 -16.39
C ALA A 890 -2.24 -10.38 -15.67
N ALA A 891 -1.38 -11.35 -15.32
CA ALA A 891 -1.75 -12.55 -14.57
C ALA A 891 -2.14 -12.23 -13.11
N GLU A 892 -1.47 -11.29 -12.43
CA GLU A 892 -1.84 -10.86 -11.07
C GLU A 892 -3.18 -10.10 -11.02
N ARG A 893 -3.61 -9.48 -12.12
CA ARG A 893 -4.82 -8.65 -12.17
C ARG A 893 -6.11 -9.43 -11.87
N GLU A 894 -6.24 -10.67 -12.36
CA GLU A 894 -7.47 -11.45 -12.17
C GLU A 894 -7.66 -12.06 -10.76
N PRO A 895 -6.64 -12.61 -10.06
CA PRO A 895 -6.80 -12.96 -8.64
C PRO A 895 -7.00 -11.73 -7.74
N LEU A 896 -6.41 -10.57 -8.07
CA LEU A 896 -6.74 -9.32 -7.40
C LEU A 896 -8.20 -8.90 -7.63
N ARG A 897 -8.74 -9.09 -8.84
CA ARG A 897 -10.17 -8.90 -9.13
C ARG A 897 -11.08 -9.92 -8.44
N ALA A 898 -10.64 -11.16 -8.22
CA ALA A 898 -11.37 -12.15 -7.43
C ALA A 898 -11.49 -11.69 -5.97
N ALA A 899 -10.35 -11.47 -5.31
CA ALA A 899 -10.32 -11.03 -3.92
C ALA A 899 -11.04 -9.67 -3.69
N ALA A 900 -11.05 -8.77 -4.68
CA ALA A 900 -11.82 -7.53 -4.62
C ALA A 900 -13.35 -7.72 -4.77
N ARG A 901 -13.84 -8.87 -5.25
CA ARG A 901 -15.26 -9.27 -5.14
C ARG A 901 -15.53 -9.91 -3.78
N ASP A 902 -14.61 -10.74 -3.29
CA ASP A 902 -14.76 -11.49 -2.03
C ASP A 902 -14.79 -10.54 -0.83
N LEU A 903 -13.87 -9.57 -0.76
CA LEU A 903 -13.91 -8.48 0.23
C LEU A 903 -15.19 -7.64 0.14
N ARG A 904 -15.82 -7.52 -1.04
CA ARG A 904 -17.12 -6.85 -1.19
C ARG A 904 -18.31 -7.72 -0.79
N ALA A 905 -18.12 -9.03 -0.55
CA ALA A 905 -19.09 -9.88 0.14
C ALA A 905 -18.89 -9.74 1.66
N GLU A 906 -17.65 -9.92 2.14
CA GLU A 906 -17.30 -9.79 3.57
C GLU A 906 -17.68 -8.41 4.15
N ILE A 907 -17.50 -7.31 3.41
CA ILE A 907 -17.93 -5.96 3.82
C ILE A 907 -19.47 -5.82 3.90
N ARG A 908 -20.26 -6.67 3.24
CA ARG A 908 -21.72 -6.75 3.44
C ARG A 908 -22.05 -7.59 4.66
N ASP A 909 -21.48 -8.78 4.77
CA ASP A 909 -21.73 -9.70 5.88
C ASP A 909 -21.36 -9.06 7.24
N LEU A 910 -20.24 -8.30 7.29
CA LEU A 910 -19.83 -7.51 8.44
C LEU A 910 -20.77 -6.33 8.75
N LYS A 911 -21.41 -5.72 7.75
CA LYS A 911 -22.41 -4.66 7.98
C LYS A 911 -23.72 -5.22 8.52
N ASP A 912 -24.16 -6.36 8.00
CA ASP A 912 -25.37 -7.04 8.49
C ASP A 912 -25.14 -7.57 9.92
N SER A 913 -23.94 -8.08 10.22
CA SER A 913 -23.52 -8.44 11.58
C SER A 913 -23.39 -7.22 12.52
N LEU A 914 -22.95 -6.07 12.02
CA LEU A 914 -22.90 -4.82 12.80
C LEU A 914 -24.31 -4.35 13.14
N ALA A 915 -25.22 -4.27 12.16
CA ALA A 915 -26.61 -3.88 12.38
C ALA A 915 -27.35 -4.83 13.34
N ALA A 916 -27.08 -6.13 13.27
CA ALA A 916 -27.59 -7.10 14.24
C ALA A 916 -27.03 -6.87 15.68
N SER A 917 -25.77 -6.42 15.79
CA SER A 917 -25.13 -6.09 17.06
C SER A 917 -25.67 -4.78 17.64
N GLU A 918 -25.83 -3.74 16.81
CA GLU A 918 -26.43 -2.44 17.18
C GLU A 918 -27.87 -2.63 17.69
N LYS A 919 -28.68 -3.43 17.00
CA LYS A 919 -30.03 -3.82 17.46
C LYS A 919 -29.99 -4.47 18.84
N LYS A 920 -29.01 -5.35 19.10
CA LYS A 920 -28.88 -6.03 20.39
C LYS A 920 -28.34 -5.14 21.51
N VAL A 921 -27.53 -4.13 21.19
CA VAL A 921 -27.19 -3.06 22.14
C VAL A 921 -28.44 -2.27 22.52
N ALA A 922 -29.25 -1.83 21.55
CA ALA A 922 -30.49 -1.10 21.83
C ALA A 922 -31.49 -1.91 22.68
N GLU A 923 -31.60 -3.23 22.45
CA GLU A 923 -32.40 -4.14 23.29
C GLU A 923 -31.89 -4.15 24.75
N LEU A 924 -30.59 -4.30 24.97
CA LEU A 924 -29.98 -4.31 26.30
C LEU A 924 -30.05 -2.95 27.01
N GLU A 925 -30.03 -1.84 26.26
CA GLU A 925 -30.21 -0.49 26.84
C GLU A 925 -31.65 -0.25 27.30
N ALA A 926 -32.65 -0.71 26.53
CA ALA A 926 -34.05 -0.67 26.96
C ALA A 926 -34.31 -1.54 28.21
N GLU A 927 -33.70 -2.73 28.29
CA GLU A 927 -33.75 -3.57 29.51
C GLU A 927 -33.14 -2.85 30.73
N LYS A 928 -31.99 -2.18 30.54
CA LYS A 928 -31.26 -1.41 31.57
C LYS A 928 -32.06 -0.21 32.09
N GLU A 929 -32.75 0.55 31.23
CA GLU A 929 -33.63 1.63 31.69
C GLU A 929 -34.91 1.10 32.36
N ASN A 930 -35.48 -0.02 31.89
CA ASN A 930 -36.59 -0.69 32.57
C ASN A 930 -36.21 -1.12 34.00
N VAL A 931 -35.05 -1.76 34.18
CA VAL A 931 -34.52 -2.15 35.51
C VAL A 931 -34.31 -0.93 36.42
N LYS A 932 -33.83 0.21 35.89
CA LYS A 932 -33.75 1.46 36.66
C LYS A 932 -35.12 1.97 37.11
N VAL A 933 -36.16 1.85 36.28
CA VAL A 933 -37.52 2.26 36.67
C VAL A 933 -38.12 1.30 37.70
N GLU A 934 -37.90 -0.01 37.57
CA GLU A 934 -38.30 -0.96 38.62
C GLU A 934 -37.60 -0.68 39.96
N ALA A 935 -36.33 -0.30 39.94
CA ALA A 935 -35.61 0.13 41.15
C ALA A 935 -36.23 1.39 41.79
N ARG A 936 -36.61 2.40 40.97
CA ARG A 936 -37.33 3.61 41.45
C ARG A 936 -38.69 3.27 42.06
N ASN A 937 -39.47 2.41 41.40
CA ASN A 937 -40.76 1.94 41.88
C ASN A 937 -40.63 1.18 43.21
N LEU A 938 -39.57 0.37 43.35
CA LEU A 938 -39.27 -0.37 44.57
C LEU A 938 -38.81 0.56 45.72
N THR A 939 -38.12 1.68 45.44
CA THR A 939 -37.88 2.72 46.46
C THR A 939 -39.15 3.46 46.87
N ASN A 940 -40.06 3.75 45.94
CA ASN A 940 -41.33 4.40 46.24
C ASN A 940 -42.22 3.51 47.13
N LEU A 941 -42.36 2.22 46.78
CA LEU A 941 -43.11 1.25 47.59
C LEU A 941 -42.54 1.08 49.01
N ARG A 942 -41.21 1.15 49.18
CA ARG A 942 -40.57 1.18 50.51
C ARG A 942 -40.92 2.43 51.31
N ALA A 943 -41.03 3.59 50.65
CA ALA A 943 -41.43 4.85 51.30
C ALA A 943 -42.90 4.82 51.73
N GLU A 944 -43.83 4.40 50.86
CA GLU A 944 -45.26 4.27 51.20
C GLU A 944 -45.49 3.26 52.33
N HIS A 945 -44.80 2.11 52.31
CA HIS A 945 -44.82 1.14 53.41
C HIS A 945 -44.31 1.74 54.74
N SER A 946 -43.36 2.69 54.69
CA SER A 946 -42.93 3.42 55.90
C SER A 946 -44.03 4.35 56.41
N LYS A 947 -44.68 5.12 55.53
CA LYS A 947 -45.80 6.01 55.92
C LYS A 947 -46.93 5.21 56.57
N LEU A 948 -47.41 4.15 55.91
CA LEU A 948 -48.46 3.28 56.45
C LEU A 948 -48.09 2.73 57.84
N LYS A 949 -46.83 2.37 58.06
CA LYS A 949 -46.34 1.89 59.37
C LYS A 949 -46.39 2.97 60.45
N ASP A 950 -46.19 4.24 60.09
CA ASP A 950 -46.34 5.38 60.99
C ASP A 950 -47.82 5.76 61.21
N ASP A 951 -48.67 5.67 60.19
CA ASP A 951 -50.11 5.84 60.33
C ASP A 951 -50.76 4.76 61.20
N PHE A 952 -50.33 3.49 61.07
CA PHE A 952 -50.72 2.42 61.99
C PHE A 952 -50.32 2.71 63.44
N ARG A 953 -49.13 3.28 63.68
CA ARG A 953 -48.70 3.73 65.02
C ARG A 953 -49.60 4.86 65.53
N ASN A 954 -49.87 5.86 64.69
CA ASN A 954 -50.72 7.00 65.03
C ASN A 954 -52.14 6.53 65.41
N LEU A 955 -52.77 5.71 64.57
CA LEU A 955 -54.09 5.11 64.81
C LEU A 955 -54.13 4.26 66.09
N PHE A 956 -53.07 3.50 66.38
CA PHE A 956 -52.98 2.75 67.63
C PHE A 956 -52.97 3.68 68.86
N THR A 957 -52.18 4.77 68.83
CA THR A 957 -52.19 5.75 69.93
C THR A 957 -53.51 6.50 70.06
N ALA A 958 -54.21 6.78 68.95
CA ALA A 958 -55.54 7.37 68.97
C ALA A 958 -56.58 6.41 69.56
N SER A 959 -56.52 5.12 69.23
CA SER A 959 -57.35 4.07 69.81
C SER A 959 -57.18 3.97 71.33
N ASP A 960 -55.93 4.01 71.83
CA ASP A 960 -55.66 3.94 73.28
C ASP A 960 -56.03 5.22 74.04
N ARG A 961 -56.00 6.39 73.38
CA ARG A 961 -56.61 7.63 73.93
C ARG A 961 -58.12 7.47 74.07
N LEU A 962 -58.82 7.08 72.99
CA LEU A 962 -60.27 6.86 73.00
C LEU A 962 -60.72 5.81 74.04
N LYS A 963 -59.98 4.70 74.20
CA LYS A 963 -60.23 3.71 75.28
C LYS A 963 -60.07 4.30 76.68
N SER A 964 -59.23 5.31 76.84
CA SER A 964 -58.96 5.97 78.13
C SER A 964 -59.99 7.05 78.44
N GLU A 965 -60.36 7.84 77.44
CA GLU A 965 -61.49 8.77 77.49
C GLU A 965 -62.81 8.04 77.77
N TYR A 966 -63.07 6.92 77.09
CA TYR A 966 -64.25 6.09 77.31
C TYR A 966 -64.30 5.51 78.73
N ARG A 967 -63.17 5.07 79.30
CA ARG A 967 -63.09 4.65 80.71
C ARG A 967 -63.40 5.80 81.66
N GLY A 968 -62.84 6.99 81.42
CA GLY A 968 -63.15 8.20 82.18
C GLY A 968 -64.64 8.57 82.11
N MET A 969 -65.28 8.47 80.94
CA MET A 969 -66.72 8.69 80.77
C MET A 969 -67.56 7.62 81.50
N GLN A 970 -67.14 6.35 81.52
CA GLN A 970 -67.77 5.31 82.33
C GLN A 970 -67.61 5.54 83.85
N GLU A 971 -66.54 6.21 84.29
CA GLU A 971 -66.30 6.57 85.69
C GLU A 971 -67.14 7.78 86.10
N GLN A 972 -67.19 8.81 85.26
CA GLN A 972 -68.10 9.95 85.43
C GLN A 972 -69.58 9.53 85.43
N TRP A 973 -69.98 8.61 84.53
CA TRP A 973 -71.34 8.07 84.52
C TRP A 973 -71.67 7.27 85.79
N ARG A 974 -70.70 6.51 86.33
CA ARG A 974 -70.86 5.83 87.63
C ARG A 974 -71.01 6.84 88.76
N ALA A 975 -70.14 7.84 88.86
CA ALA A 975 -70.23 8.90 89.85
C ALA A 975 -71.59 9.63 89.80
N ALA A 976 -72.01 10.11 88.63
CA ALA A 976 -73.29 10.79 88.45
C ALA A 976 -74.51 9.87 88.72
N ARG A 977 -74.40 8.57 88.42
CA ARG A 977 -75.42 7.57 88.78
C ARG A 977 -75.51 7.41 90.30
N ASP A 978 -74.38 7.37 91.00
CA ASP A 978 -74.31 7.14 92.44
C ASP A 978 -74.71 8.39 93.23
N GLU A 979 -74.36 9.59 92.75
CA GLU A 979 -74.93 10.88 93.19
C GLU A 979 -76.46 10.90 93.00
N ALA A 980 -76.95 10.52 91.82
CA ALA A 980 -78.38 10.41 91.56
C ALA A 980 -79.06 9.27 92.34
N ALA A 981 -78.31 8.29 92.87
CA ALA A 981 -78.83 7.28 93.78
C ALA A 981 -78.93 7.83 95.21
N ALA A 982 -77.90 8.56 95.68
CA ALA A 982 -77.93 9.27 96.96
C ALA A 982 -79.08 10.30 97.01
N ALA A 983 -79.27 11.08 95.94
CA ALA A 983 -80.36 12.04 95.81
C ALA A 983 -81.76 11.37 95.86
N ARG A 984 -81.90 10.15 95.31
CA ARG A 984 -83.15 9.37 95.42
C ARG A 984 -83.32 8.69 96.78
N GLY A 985 -82.22 8.32 97.45
CA GLY A 985 -82.23 7.90 98.85
C GLY A 985 -82.75 8.99 99.80
N ALA A 986 -82.52 10.26 99.47
CA ALA A 986 -83.07 11.41 100.20
C ALA A 986 -84.53 11.75 99.86
N ALA A 987 -85.13 11.12 98.84
CA ALA A 987 -86.44 11.52 98.30
C ALA A 987 -87.27 10.30 97.81
N GLY A 988 -87.76 9.48 98.75
CA GLY A 988 -88.44 8.22 98.43
C GLY A 988 -89.45 7.69 99.46
N GLY A 989 -90.55 8.41 99.69
CA GLY A 989 -91.79 7.83 100.25
C GLY A 989 -92.63 7.14 99.16
N PRO A 990 -93.26 5.96 99.39
CA PRO A 990 -93.68 5.07 98.31
C PRO A 990 -95.07 5.35 97.69
N GLY A 991 -95.19 5.18 96.37
CA GLY A 991 -96.44 5.27 95.59
C GLY A 991 -96.52 4.23 94.46
N ARG A 992 -97.70 3.68 94.20
CA ARG A 992 -97.94 2.44 93.41
C ARG A 992 -98.22 2.65 91.91
N GLY A 993 -97.81 1.68 91.09
CA GLY A 993 -98.47 1.28 89.82
C GLY A 993 -98.20 2.14 88.58
N GLY A 994 -98.45 1.66 87.35
CA GLY A 994 -98.83 0.31 86.93
C GLY A 994 -99.28 0.24 85.46
N GLY A 995 -98.70 -0.67 84.66
CA GLY A 995 -98.96 -0.84 83.21
C GLY A 995 -98.24 0.19 82.31
N GLY A 996 -98.00 -0.04 81.01
CA GLY A 996 -98.12 -1.30 80.26
C GLY A 996 -98.57 -1.14 78.80
N ALA A 997 -97.64 -1.12 77.83
CA ALA A 997 -97.91 -1.36 76.40
C ALA A 997 -96.60 -1.61 75.61
N ARG A 998 -96.69 -2.32 74.48
CA ARG A 998 -95.59 -2.64 73.54
C ARG A 998 -95.36 -1.53 72.50
N GLY A 999 -94.18 -1.50 71.89
CA GLY A 999 -94.06 -1.27 70.44
C GLY A 999 -92.85 -0.45 69.97
N GLY A 1000 -92.22 -0.89 68.88
CA GLY A 1000 -91.24 -0.09 68.11
C GLY A 1000 -89.76 -0.40 68.41
N GLY A 1001 -89.18 -1.35 67.68
CA GLY A 1001 -87.72 -1.48 67.56
C GLY A 1001 -87.22 -0.61 66.39
N GLY A 1002 -86.03 -0.02 66.53
CA GLY A 1002 -85.46 0.90 65.54
C GLY A 1002 -84.11 1.46 65.96
N GLY A 1003 -83.19 0.58 66.36
CA GLY A 1003 -81.82 0.95 66.72
C GLY A 1003 -80.96 1.17 65.48
N ALA A 1004 -80.29 2.32 65.40
CA ALA A 1004 -79.24 2.56 64.42
C ALA A 1004 -77.91 1.91 64.85
N GLY A 1005 -77.05 1.64 63.86
CA GLY A 1005 -75.71 1.07 64.01
C GLY A 1005 -75.03 1.04 62.65
#